data_AF-A0A7V2CYL7-F1
#
_entry.id   AF-A0A7V2CYL7-F1
#
_cell.length_a   1.000
_cell.length_b   1.000
_cell.length_c   1.000
_cell.angle_alpha   90.00
_cell.angle_beta   90.00
_cell.angle_gamma   90.00
#
_symmetry.space_group_name_H-M   'P 1'
#
loop_
_entity.id
_entity.type
_entity.pdbx_description
1 polymer ?
#
loop_
_entity_poly.entity_id
_entity_poly.type
_entity_poly.pdbx_seq_one_letter_code
_entity_poly.pdbx_strand_id
1 'polypeptide(L)'
;MVPRPCASAYLIASFLALASAGSVAALVDTNGNQMSDVWEKLRGGAGLSAATDTDKDGFTNLTEAIAGTNPSDPLSNPRLALEVAGATSASVRFPSELGKRYTVEQNSGLAAPDWTPLITRSGSGDEMLESIGNLTGSTGFFRLRIEDTDTDADGANDWEELALGFDPTTARTARMNSTDLSRITAGLKATSTVTVAPIDPLMREDWPDRGVFAIRRANGLLPITVSFLLGGTAGSGSDYVASTANSISIPAGVREAWIEITPLPDNEAEPDETITVTLVAGPGYALGTATNATATLSDAAPQPGVKAAARFLLQAAFGPNADSPADPDEIPENVEEVIALGFEGWIEDQFLRPVGLLQPWTDWAATNAQAAGIYGNAKQHAWWNRVMGVPKLRPDDPPGAEVTPDPLRQRVAFALSQILVVSDRPEQLAVEQRGMANYYDLMVAHAFGNYRDLLRAVALHPAMGIYLSHLGNQKANPALKRYPDENFAREIMQLFSIGLWQLNPDGTHRLSDGTDLDPEGNVIPEGEPIPTYGNGDITELARVFTGLSFGNNANFALNPRDFTQPMKMWDAEHDCEPKLLLGTLNLPARTPSAGNLGTAGLADVDAAIDQLFNHPNVGPFIGRQLIQRLVTSNPSAQYIGNVSAAFADNGSGVRGDLKAVVRAILLDPEARDPAKRDDPTFGKLREPLLRVANLAHAFNASSPSGWYPLDQFAIPFAQDPMNAPSVFNFFLPNHSPPGALTQLGLVAPEFQIVNASTAVTGANYFWGHILGDLQYWGAGNATYSVQLDLATELPFITPADQIAQNVPAGPALDPDPLLRRLDLVLTGGSLSPAQFQILRETVLRINPPTWLWHRERFRLAVYLIVSSPEFSVLR
;
A
#
# COMPACT_ATOMS: atom_id res chain seq x y z
N MET A 1 72.87 -35.15 22.38
CA MET A 1 71.53 -35.75 22.20
C MET A 1 70.64 -34.71 21.55
N VAL A 2 70.36 -34.89 20.26
CA VAL A 2 69.39 -34.09 19.50
C VAL A 2 68.59 -35.10 18.66
N PRO A 3 67.26 -35.18 18.76
CA PRO A 3 66.45 -36.01 17.88
C PRO A 3 66.25 -35.32 16.53
N ARG A 4 66.19 -36.14 15.48
CA ARG A 4 65.96 -35.77 14.08
C ARG A 4 64.63 -35.02 13.88
N PRO A 5 64.54 -34.01 13.00
CA PRO A 5 63.28 -33.66 12.38
C PRO A 5 63.01 -34.58 11.19
N CYS A 6 61.79 -35.13 11.17
CA CYS A 6 61.23 -35.92 10.08
C CYS A 6 61.19 -35.12 8.78
N ALA A 7 61.60 -35.75 7.68
CA ALA A 7 61.29 -35.30 6.33
C ALA A 7 59.77 -35.38 6.12
N SER A 8 59.10 -34.23 6.05
CA SER A 8 57.78 -34.16 5.40
C SER A 8 58.04 -34.08 3.90
N ALA A 9 57.92 -35.23 3.23
CA ALA A 9 57.84 -35.27 1.79
C ALA A 9 56.54 -34.56 1.38
N TYR A 10 56.66 -33.36 0.80
CA TYR A 10 55.56 -32.82 -0.01
C TYR A 10 55.44 -33.76 -1.22
N LEU A 11 54.49 -34.70 -1.15
CA LEU A 11 53.96 -35.36 -2.34
C LEU A 11 53.39 -34.24 -3.21
N ILE A 12 54.10 -33.89 -4.29
CA ILE A 12 53.54 -33.06 -5.35
C ILE A 12 52.50 -33.93 -6.04
N ALA A 13 51.27 -33.88 -5.55
CA ALA A 13 50.15 -34.51 -6.20
C ALA A 13 49.94 -33.79 -7.53
N SER A 14 50.19 -34.50 -8.63
CA SER A 14 50.00 -33.98 -9.99
C SER A 14 48.57 -34.28 -10.41
N PHE A 15 47.77 -33.23 -10.56
CA PHE A 15 46.38 -33.31 -11.00
C PHE A 15 46.18 -32.43 -12.24
N LEU A 16 45.42 -32.92 -13.21
CA LEU A 16 45.11 -32.20 -14.44
C LEU A 16 43.58 -32.06 -14.55
N ALA A 17 43.12 -30.83 -14.77
CA ALA A 17 41.70 -30.51 -14.93
C ALA A 17 41.40 -30.22 -16.40
N LEU A 18 40.28 -30.74 -16.89
CA LEU A 18 39.74 -30.48 -18.23
C LEU A 18 38.24 -30.20 -18.10
N ALA A 19 37.62 -29.66 -19.15
CA ALA A 19 36.17 -29.65 -19.25
C ALA A 19 35.75 -30.56 -20.41
N SER A 20 34.59 -31.19 -20.27
CA SER A 20 34.02 -32.06 -21.29
C SER A 20 32.52 -31.86 -21.35
N ALA A 21 31.98 -31.64 -22.54
CA ALA A 21 30.53 -31.62 -22.72
C ALA A 21 29.94 -33.02 -22.51
N GLY A 22 28.84 -33.11 -21.74
CA GLY A 22 27.99 -34.29 -21.72
C GLY A 22 27.20 -34.42 -23.02
N SER A 23 26.92 -35.64 -23.47
CA SER A 23 26.13 -35.88 -24.68
C SER A 23 24.64 -35.69 -24.41
N VAL A 24 24.13 -34.49 -24.67
CA VAL A 24 22.69 -34.26 -24.85
C VAL A 24 22.53 -33.43 -26.12
N ALA A 25 21.63 -33.84 -27.01
CA ALA A 25 21.32 -33.07 -28.20
C ALA A 25 20.75 -31.70 -27.78
N ALA A 26 21.19 -30.62 -28.42
CA ALA A 26 20.49 -29.34 -28.32
C ALA A 26 19.00 -29.59 -28.64
N LEU A 27 18.10 -29.15 -27.76
CA LEU A 27 16.68 -29.47 -27.88
C LEU A 27 16.00 -28.55 -28.90
N VAL A 28 16.36 -27.26 -28.94
CA VAL A 28 16.03 -26.34 -30.05
C VAL A 28 17.17 -26.33 -31.08
N ASP A 29 17.21 -27.33 -31.96
CA ASP A 29 18.16 -27.43 -33.09
C ASP A 29 17.40 -27.70 -34.40
N THR A 30 16.90 -26.65 -35.04
CA THR A 30 16.13 -26.78 -36.28
C THR A 30 17.00 -27.00 -37.51
N ASN A 31 18.31 -26.77 -37.40
CA ASN A 31 19.26 -26.89 -38.51
C ASN A 31 20.07 -28.21 -38.49
N GLY A 32 19.98 -28.97 -37.41
CA GLY A 32 20.55 -30.31 -37.24
C GLY A 32 22.05 -30.33 -37.01
N ASN A 33 22.65 -29.20 -36.58
CA ASN A 33 24.10 -29.09 -36.36
C ASN A 33 24.56 -29.42 -34.94
N GLN A 34 23.62 -29.84 -34.07
CA GLN A 34 23.82 -30.19 -32.66
C GLN A 34 24.09 -29.01 -31.73
N MET A 35 24.11 -27.77 -32.24
CA MET A 35 24.20 -26.54 -31.44
C MET A 35 22.80 -25.94 -31.30
N SER A 36 22.52 -25.35 -30.13
CA SER A 36 21.23 -24.69 -29.89
C SER A 36 21.06 -23.48 -30.82
N ASP A 37 19.95 -23.41 -31.56
CA ASP A 37 19.61 -22.24 -32.38
C ASP A 37 19.51 -20.98 -31.50
N VAL A 38 19.06 -21.10 -30.24
CA VAL A 38 19.00 -19.98 -29.28
C VAL A 38 20.42 -19.48 -28.98
N TRP A 39 21.32 -20.40 -28.63
CA TRP A 39 22.72 -20.06 -28.38
C TRP A 39 23.40 -19.45 -29.60
N GLU A 40 23.20 -20.03 -30.78
CA GLU A 40 23.76 -19.52 -32.03
C GLU A 40 23.36 -18.07 -32.29
N LYS A 41 22.10 -17.72 -31.98
CA LYS A 41 21.58 -16.36 -32.15
C LYS A 41 22.05 -15.39 -31.08
N LEU A 42 22.18 -15.83 -29.82
CA LEU A 42 22.55 -14.94 -28.70
C LEU A 42 24.06 -14.78 -28.52
N ARG A 43 24.86 -15.78 -28.89
CA ARG A 43 26.32 -15.81 -28.71
C ARG A 43 27.11 -15.71 -30.01
N GLY A 44 26.44 -15.56 -31.16
CA GLY A 44 27.12 -15.39 -32.45
C GLY A 44 27.69 -16.68 -33.04
N GLY A 45 27.14 -17.84 -32.64
CA GLY A 45 27.53 -19.16 -33.15
C GLY A 45 26.99 -19.48 -34.55
N ALA A 46 26.11 -18.65 -35.11
CA ALA A 46 25.42 -18.93 -36.37
C ALA A 46 26.39 -19.18 -37.53
N GLY A 47 26.28 -20.36 -38.15
CA GLY A 47 27.10 -20.75 -39.31
C GLY A 47 28.49 -21.25 -38.95
N LEU A 48 28.83 -21.35 -37.66
CA LEU A 48 30.04 -22.01 -37.20
C LEU A 48 29.91 -23.53 -37.29
N SER A 49 31.03 -24.24 -37.43
CA SER A 49 31.03 -25.69 -37.39
C SER A 49 31.15 -26.17 -35.93
N ALA A 50 30.29 -27.09 -35.53
CA ALA A 50 30.30 -27.69 -34.19
C ALA A 50 31.69 -28.21 -33.74
N ALA A 51 32.48 -28.74 -34.67
CA ALA A 51 33.77 -29.37 -34.37
C ALA A 51 34.99 -28.41 -34.41
N THR A 52 34.81 -27.16 -34.85
CA THR A 52 35.90 -26.18 -34.89
C THR A 52 36.00 -25.41 -33.58
N ASP A 53 37.19 -24.93 -33.28
CA ASP A 53 37.50 -23.99 -32.20
C ASP A 53 37.75 -22.63 -32.86
N THR A 54 36.80 -21.70 -32.73
CA THR A 54 36.75 -20.47 -33.52
C THR A 54 37.69 -19.40 -32.98
N ASP A 55 37.81 -19.29 -31.65
CA ASP A 55 38.63 -18.28 -30.98
C ASP A 55 39.98 -18.83 -30.45
N LYS A 56 40.21 -20.14 -30.62
CA LYS A 56 41.45 -20.87 -30.33
C LYS A 56 41.77 -20.98 -28.84
N ASP A 57 40.74 -21.06 -28.02
CA ASP A 57 40.87 -21.22 -26.57
C ASP A 57 41.02 -22.68 -26.12
N GLY A 58 40.90 -23.64 -27.06
CA GLY A 58 40.99 -25.08 -26.83
C GLY A 58 39.65 -25.80 -26.73
N PHE A 59 38.53 -25.11 -26.88
CA PHE A 59 37.18 -25.68 -26.85
C PHE A 59 36.51 -25.60 -28.23
N THR A 60 35.79 -26.66 -28.59
CA THR A 60 35.01 -26.64 -29.83
C THR A 60 33.74 -25.82 -29.63
N ASN A 61 33.22 -25.21 -30.70
CA ASN A 61 31.95 -24.47 -30.67
C ASN A 61 30.80 -25.30 -30.09
N LEU A 62 30.78 -26.62 -30.28
CA LEU A 62 29.79 -27.51 -29.65
C LEU A 62 29.95 -27.56 -28.13
N THR A 63 31.19 -27.62 -27.64
CA THR A 63 31.47 -27.62 -26.20
C THR A 63 31.05 -26.31 -25.57
N GLU A 64 31.29 -25.20 -26.27
CA GLU A 64 30.87 -23.87 -25.85
C GLU A 64 29.35 -23.69 -25.90
N ALA A 65 28.68 -24.21 -26.93
CA ALA A 65 27.22 -24.21 -27.03
C ALA A 65 26.57 -24.93 -25.85
N ILE A 66 27.05 -26.12 -25.52
CA ILE A 66 26.58 -26.89 -24.37
C ILE A 66 26.90 -26.15 -23.07
N ALA A 67 28.06 -25.48 -22.98
CA ALA A 67 28.44 -24.71 -21.81
C ALA A 67 27.71 -23.37 -21.65
N GLY A 68 27.15 -22.82 -22.72
CA GLY A 68 26.58 -21.46 -22.78
C GLY A 68 27.62 -20.34 -22.98
N THR A 69 28.87 -20.67 -23.28
CA THR A 69 29.98 -19.71 -23.43
C THR A 69 30.03 -19.10 -24.84
N ASN A 70 30.83 -18.05 -25.04
CA ASN A 70 30.85 -17.27 -26.29
C ASN A 70 31.99 -17.74 -27.22
N PRO A 71 31.68 -18.29 -28.41
CA PRO A 71 32.65 -18.90 -29.32
C PRO A 71 33.56 -17.92 -30.07
N SER A 72 33.47 -16.64 -29.72
CA SER A 72 34.28 -15.57 -30.31
C SER A 72 35.10 -14.80 -29.27
N ASP A 73 34.99 -15.19 -28.00
CA ASP A 73 35.69 -14.58 -26.89
C ASP A 73 36.52 -15.64 -26.15
N PRO A 74 37.85 -15.68 -26.34
CA PRO A 74 38.70 -16.73 -25.76
C PRO A 74 38.80 -16.65 -24.23
N LEU A 75 38.21 -15.63 -23.58
CA LEU A 75 38.06 -15.54 -22.13
C LEU A 75 36.73 -16.13 -21.63
N SER A 76 35.73 -16.29 -22.50
CA SER A 76 34.44 -16.92 -22.21
C SER A 76 34.54 -18.41 -22.52
N ASN A 77 35.08 -19.18 -21.58
CA ASN A 77 35.37 -20.60 -21.82
C ASN A 77 34.96 -21.49 -20.64
N PRO A 78 34.59 -22.76 -20.88
CA PRO A 78 34.12 -23.67 -19.83
C PRO A 78 35.25 -24.23 -18.95
N ARG A 79 36.30 -23.45 -18.68
CA ARG A 79 37.47 -23.94 -17.94
C ARG A 79 37.13 -24.39 -16.52
N LEU A 80 37.78 -25.48 -16.11
CA LEU A 80 37.80 -25.95 -14.73
C LEU A 80 39.16 -25.60 -14.12
N ALA A 81 39.17 -24.67 -13.17
CA ALA A 81 40.33 -24.41 -12.32
C ALA A 81 40.27 -25.30 -11.08
N LEU A 82 41.42 -25.84 -10.68
CA LEU A 82 41.57 -26.74 -9.55
C LEU A 82 42.68 -26.23 -8.64
N GLU A 83 42.39 -26.10 -7.35
CA GLU A 83 43.36 -25.77 -6.30
C GLU A 83 43.36 -26.88 -5.25
N VAL A 84 44.46 -27.63 -5.15
CA VAL A 84 44.55 -28.77 -4.23
C VAL A 84 44.85 -28.26 -2.83
N ALA A 85 43.92 -28.50 -1.90
CA ALA A 85 44.04 -28.06 -0.51
C ALA A 85 44.71 -29.11 0.40
N GLY A 86 44.75 -30.39 -0.01
CA GLY A 86 45.42 -31.47 0.71
C GLY A 86 45.31 -32.83 0.00
N ALA A 87 45.78 -33.89 0.66
CA ALA A 87 45.86 -35.23 0.05
C ALA A 87 44.49 -35.85 -0.33
N THR A 88 43.39 -35.36 0.25
CA THR A 88 42.02 -35.88 0.04
C THR A 88 41.00 -34.79 -0.27
N SER A 89 41.44 -33.55 -0.50
CA SER A 89 40.56 -32.40 -0.75
C SER A 89 41.14 -31.39 -1.73
N ALA A 90 40.26 -30.76 -2.50
CA ALA A 90 40.58 -29.67 -3.40
C ALA A 90 39.42 -28.67 -3.48
N SER A 91 39.70 -27.47 -3.94
CA SER A 91 38.70 -26.51 -4.38
C SER A 91 38.70 -26.46 -5.90
N VAL A 92 37.51 -26.32 -6.48
CA VAL A 92 37.30 -26.18 -7.92
C VAL A 92 36.54 -24.90 -8.21
N ARG A 93 36.92 -24.27 -9.31
CA ARG A 93 36.33 -23.01 -9.79
C ARG A 93 36.01 -23.13 -11.27
N PHE A 94 34.80 -22.77 -11.67
CA PHE A 94 34.36 -22.82 -13.06
C PHE A 94 33.21 -21.83 -13.31
N PRO A 95 33.09 -21.25 -14.52
CA PRO A 95 31.93 -20.43 -14.88
C PRO A 95 30.67 -21.30 -14.98
N SER A 96 29.52 -20.73 -14.64
CA SER A 96 28.24 -21.42 -14.73
C SER A 96 27.14 -20.55 -15.32
N GLU A 97 26.14 -21.20 -15.90
CA GLU A 97 24.93 -20.59 -16.46
C GLU A 97 23.70 -21.18 -15.74
N LEU A 98 22.67 -20.36 -15.53
CA LEU A 98 21.40 -20.84 -14.97
C LEU A 98 20.74 -21.85 -15.92
N GLY A 99 20.00 -22.83 -15.39
CA GLY A 99 19.35 -23.88 -16.19
C GLY A 99 20.28 -25.01 -16.65
N LYS A 100 21.59 -24.91 -16.40
CA LYS A 100 22.56 -25.98 -16.69
C LYS A 100 22.98 -26.74 -15.44
N ARG A 101 23.39 -28.00 -15.62
CA ARG A 101 23.89 -28.87 -14.57
C ARG A 101 25.38 -29.14 -14.74
N TYR A 102 26.12 -29.01 -13.64
CA TYR A 102 27.56 -29.15 -13.58
C TYR A 102 27.92 -30.30 -12.66
N THR A 103 28.66 -31.29 -13.20
CA THR A 103 29.17 -32.43 -12.42
C THR A 103 30.69 -32.45 -12.51
N VAL A 104 31.38 -32.34 -11.37
CA VAL A 104 32.83 -32.53 -11.32
C VAL A 104 33.11 -34.00 -11.08
N GLU A 105 33.89 -34.59 -11.97
CA GLU A 105 34.20 -36.01 -11.95
C GLU A 105 35.71 -36.24 -11.83
N GLN A 106 36.09 -37.35 -11.18
CA GLN A 106 37.47 -37.79 -11.02
C GLN A 106 37.72 -39.09 -11.77
N ASN A 107 38.92 -39.24 -12.32
CA ASN A 107 39.44 -40.51 -12.83
C ASN A 107 40.94 -40.67 -12.54
N SER A 108 41.42 -41.92 -12.50
CA SER A 108 42.85 -42.23 -12.43
C SER A 108 43.57 -42.12 -13.78
N GLY A 109 42.83 -42.06 -14.90
CA GLY A 109 43.39 -41.88 -16.25
C GLY A 109 42.46 -41.14 -17.22
N LEU A 110 43.02 -40.34 -18.13
CA LEU A 110 42.27 -39.57 -19.15
C LEU A 110 41.42 -40.42 -20.10
N ALA A 111 41.91 -41.61 -20.44
CA ALA A 111 41.28 -42.52 -21.41
C ALA A 111 40.38 -43.58 -20.75
N ALA A 112 40.23 -43.55 -19.43
CA ALA A 112 39.40 -44.52 -18.73
C ALA A 112 37.90 -44.19 -18.92
N PRO A 113 37.05 -45.20 -19.18
CA PRO A 113 35.63 -44.98 -19.51
C PRO A 113 34.80 -44.54 -18.29
N ASP A 114 35.17 -45.01 -17.09
CA ASP A 114 34.36 -44.83 -15.89
C ASP A 114 34.88 -43.66 -15.04
N TRP A 115 34.27 -42.50 -15.19
CA TRP A 115 34.54 -41.30 -14.37
C TRP A 115 33.62 -41.30 -13.14
N THR A 116 34.19 -41.02 -11.97
CA THR A 116 33.45 -41.02 -10.70
C THR A 116 32.97 -39.61 -10.37
N PRO A 117 31.65 -39.35 -10.23
CA PRO A 117 31.15 -38.04 -9.85
C PRO A 117 31.49 -37.72 -8.39
N LEU A 118 32.02 -36.53 -8.16
CA LEU A 118 32.35 -36.03 -6.82
C LEU A 118 31.26 -35.09 -6.30
N ILE A 119 30.77 -34.21 -7.16
CA ILE A 119 29.78 -33.19 -6.81
C ILE A 119 28.96 -32.84 -8.05
N THR A 120 27.67 -32.62 -7.85
CA THR A 120 26.75 -32.11 -8.87
C THR A 120 26.05 -30.87 -8.34
N ARG A 121 25.93 -29.85 -9.19
CA ARG A 121 25.32 -28.55 -8.89
C ARG A 121 24.50 -28.04 -10.06
N SER A 122 23.45 -27.30 -9.77
CA SER A 122 22.82 -26.40 -10.76
C SER A 122 23.65 -25.14 -10.86
N GLY A 123 23.81 -24.59 -12.06
CA GLY A 123 24.55 -23.36 -12.27
C GLY A 123 23.89 -22.17 -11.56
N SER A 124 24.71 -21.20 -11.17
CA SER A 124 24.27 -19.97 -10.50
C SER A 124 24.17 -18.77 -11.43
N GLY A 125 24.64 -18.90 -12.68
CA GLY A 125 24.80 -17.77 -13.61
C GLY A 125 26.09 -16.96 -13.40
N ASP A 126 26.88 -17.34 -12.39
CA ASP A 126 28.15 -16.72 -12.02
C ASP A 126 29.26 -17.79 -11.95
N GLU A 127 30.49 -17.35 -11.65
CA GLU A 127 31.57 -18.28 -11.34
C GLU A 127 31.30 -19.05 -10.03
N MET A 128 31.29 -20.37 -10.12
CA MET A 128 31.09 -21.25 -8.97
C MET A 128 32.42 -21.60 -8.31
N LEU A 129 32.44 -21.60 -6.98
CA LEU A 129 33.56 -22.06 -6.16
C LEU A 129 33.08 -23.18 -5.23
N GLU A 130 33.56 -24.40 -5.44
CA GLU A 130 33.12 -25.58 -4.70
C GLU A 130 34.29 -26.27 -4.01
N SER A 131 34.01 -26.88 -2.85
CA SER A 131 34.96 -27.74 -2.15
C SER A 131 34.65 -29.20 -2.45
N ILE A 132 35.64 -29.94 -2.93
CA ILE A 132 35.53 -31.38 -3.22
C ILE A 132 36.43 -32.17 -2.25
N GLY A 133 35.87 -33.25 -1.70
CA GLY A 133 36.54 -34.14 -0.75
C GLY A 133 36.51 -35.60 -1.20
N ASN A 134 37.07 -36.49 -0.37
CA ASN A 134 37.15 -37.93 -0.63
C ASN A 134 37.88 -38.28 -1.95
N LEU A 135 38.85 -37.46 -2.33
CA LEU A 135 39.66 -37.72 -3.52
C LEU A 135 40.37 -39.06 -3.40
N THR A 136 40.34 -39.85 -4.47
CA THR A 136 40.99 -41.17 -4.51
C THR A 136 42.34 -41.09 -5.23
N GLY A 137 43.39 -41.65 -4.62
CA GLY A 137 44.74 -41.68 -5.18
C GLY A 137 45.58 -40.41 -4.96
N SER A 138 46.89 -40.51 -5.19
CA SER A 138 47.86 -39.41 -5.06
C SER A 138 48.03 -38.56 -6.33
N THR A 139 47.43 -39.01 -7.44
CA THR A 139 47.41 -38.38 -8.76
C THR A 139 46.08 -38.73 -9.42
N GLY A 140 45.51 -37.81 -10.20
CA GLY A 140 44.24 -38.03 -10.86
C GLY A 140 43.90 -36.94 -11.87
N PHE A 141 42.87 -37.21 -12.66
CA PHE A 141 42.31 -36.29 -13.64
C PHE A 141 40.94 -35.85 -13.17
N PHE A 142 40.64 -34.57 -13.35
CA PHE A 142 39.33 -34.01 -13.09
C PHE A 142 38.72 -33.55 -14.40
N ARG A 143 37.41 -33.75 -14.53
CA ARG A 143 36.66 -33.09 -15.59
C ARG A 143 35.40 -32.45 -15.08
N LEU A 144 35.05 -31.30 -15.67
CA LEU A 144 33.74 -30.71 -15.53
C LEU A 144 32.84 -31.25 -16.64
N ARG A 145 31.82 -32.02 -16.28
CA ARG A 145 30.74 -32.42 -17.17
C ARG A 145 29.61 -31.40 -17.07
N ILE A 146 29.26 -30.80 -18.21
CA ILE A 146 28.16 -29.85 -18.32
C ILE A 146 27.02 -30.52 -19.10
N GLU A 147 25.81 -30.43 -18.58
CA GLU A 147 24.61 -31.05 -19.11
C GLU A 147 23.47 -30.04 -19.11
N ASP A 148 22.71 -29.99 -20.20
CA ASP A 148 21.43 -29.28 -20.24
C ASP A 148 20.38 -30.03 -19.43
N THR A 149 19.50 -29.28 -18.77
CA THR A 149 18.33 -29.83 -18.07
C THR A 149 17.08 -29.35 -18.79
N ASP A 150 16.09 -30.23 -18.94
CA ASP A 150 14.73 -29.92 -19.39
C ASP A 150 13.81 -30.44 -18.28
N THR A 151 13.37 -29.53 -17.42
CA THR A 151 12.70 -29.85 -16.15
C THR A 151 11.26 -30.30 -16.38
N ASP A 152 10.59 -29.82 -17.41
CA ASP A 152 9.18 -30.12 -17.70
C ASP A 152 8.95 -31.05 -18.89
N ALA A 153 10.03 -31.42 -19.58
CA ALA A 153 10.06 -32.31 -20.73
C ALA A 153 9.26 -31.80 -21.95
N ASP A 154 9.21 -30.48 -22.16
CA ASP A 154 8.54 -29.88 -23.31
C ASP A 154 9.41 -29.80 -24.58
N GLY A 155 10.72 -30.07 -24.43
CA GLY A 155 11.70 -30.05 -25.51
C GLY A 155 12.35 -28.68 -25.76
N ALA A 156 12.21 -27.70 -24.86
CA ALA A 156 13.17 -26.62 -24.68
C ALA A 156 13.98 -26.92 -23.41
N ASN A 157 15.29 -26.64 -23.40
CA ASN A 157 16.04 -26.79 -22.15
C ASN A 157 15.90 -25.56 -21.25
N ASP A 158 16.07 -25.76 -19.95
CA ASP A 158 15.89 -24.75 -18.92
C ASP A 158 16.73 -23.49 -19.20
N TRP A 159 17.93 -23.65 -19.79
CA TRP A 159 18.78 -22.50 -20.14
C TRP A 159 18.20 -21.70 -21.32
N GLU A 160 17.73 -22.36 -22.38
CA GLU A 160 17.07 -21.73 -23.53
C GLU A 160 15.83 -20.94 -23.10
N GLU A 161 15.06 -21.52 -22.19
CA GLU A 161 13.87 -20.90 -21.63
C GLU A 161 14.23 -19.67 -20.80
N LEU A 162 15.12 -19.81 -19.83
CA LEU A 162 15.56 -18.69 -18.99
C LEU A 162 16.19 -17.56 -19.82
N ALA A 163 17.01 -17.90 -20.82
CA ALA A 163 17.65 -16.93 -21.72
C ALA A 163 16.63 -16.12 -22.56
N LEU A 164 15.42 -16.65 -22.75
CA LEU A 164 14.34 -16.02 -23.49
C LEU A 164 13.17 -15.57 -22.59
N GLY A 165 13.33 -15.62 -21.26
CA GLY A 165 12.32 -15.17 -20.29
C GLY A 165 11.11 -16.11 -20.12
N PHE A 166 11.30 -17.40 -20.39
CA PHE A 166 10.35 -18.47 -20.15
C PHE A 166 10.60 -19.14 -18.79
N ASP A 167 9.56 -19.77 -18.22
CA ASP A 167 9.57 -20.46 -16.94
C ASP A 167 9.88 -21.96 -17.16
N PRO A 168 11.07 -22.43 -16.79
CA PRO A 168 11.52 -23.79 -17.08
C PRO A 168 10.79 -24.89 -16.29
N THR A 169 9.90 -24.50 -15.38
CA THR A 169 9.12 -25.46 -14.59
C THR A 169 7.77 -25.77 -15.21
N THR A 170 7.42 -25.12 -16.34
CA THR A 170 6.11 -25.28 -16.97
C THR A 170 6.23 -25.28 -18.48
N ALA A 171 5.69 -26.33 -19.12
CA ALA A 171 5.75 -26.48 -20.58
C ALA A 171 5.01 -25.39 -21.39
N ARG A 172 4.41 -24.41 -20.67
CA ARG A 172 3.52 -23.34 -21.12
C ARG A 172 3.64 -22.14 -20.19
N THR A 173 4.74 -21.42 -20.28
CA THR A 173 5.00 -20.17 -19.59
C THR A 173 3.81 -19.23 -19.73
N ALA A 174 3.39 -18.65 -18.61
CA ALA A 174 2.25 -17.76 -18.53
C ALA A 174 0.89 -18.39 -18.91
N ARG A 175 0.79 -19.72 -18.92
CA ARG A 175 -0.43 -20.51 -19.23
C ARG A 175 -0.99 -20.25 -20.62
N MET A 176 -0.11 -20.01 -21.60
CA MET A 176 -0.49 -19.92 -23.02
C MET A 176 -0.90 -21.29 -23.56
N ASN A 177 -1.76 -21.34 -24.60
CA ASN A 177 -2.18 -22.62 -25.18
C ASN A 177 -1.06 -23.34 -25.96
N SER A 178 -0.10 -22.59 -26.49
CA SER A 178 1.11 -23.10 -27.17
C SER A 178 2.21 -23.45 -26.17
N THR A 179 2.96 -24.53 -26.44
CA THR A 179 4.15 -24.89 -25.65
C THR A 179 5.27 -23.87 -25.80
N ASP A 180 6.22 -23.88 -24.88
CA ASP A 180 7.32 -22.93 -24.90
C ASP A 180 8.28 -23.22 -26.04
N LEU A 181 8.62 -24.50 -26.29
CA LEU A 181 9.31 -24.92 -27.50
C LEU A 181 8.69 -24.34 -28.79
N SER A 182 7.36 -24.40 -28.93
CA SER A 182 6.67 -23.88 -30.12
C SER A 182 6.80 -22.37 -30.24
N ARG A 183 6.72 -21.65 -29.12
CA ARG A 183 6.83 -20.19 -29.08
C ARG A 183 8.25 -19.72 -29.33
N ILE A 184 9.24 -20.40 -28.74
CA ILE A 184 10.66 -20.15 -28.96
C ILE A 184 10.98 -20.35 -30.44
N THR A 185 10.64 -21.51 -31.01
CA THR A 185 10.90 -21.83 -32.42
C THR A 185 10.27 -20.81 -33.38
N ALA A 186 9.04 -20.37 -33.10
CA ALA A 186 8.37 -19.34 -33.90
C ALA A 186 9.02 -17.96 -33.71
N GLY A 187 9.33 -17.57 -32.48
CA GLY A 187 9.88 -16.27 -32.12
C GLY A 187 11.32 -16.04 -32.56
N LEU A 188 12.13 -17.10 -32.69
CA LEU A 188 13.48 -17.02 -33.28
C LEU A 188 13.45 -16.73 -34.80
N LYS A 189 12.37 -17.11 -35.48
CA LYS A 189 12.18 -16.91 -36.93
C LYS A 189 11.42 -15.62 -37.26
N ALA A 190 10.61 -15.15 -36.32
CA ALA A 190 9.78 -13.97 -36.51
C ALA A 190 10.62 -12.69 -36.49
N THR A 191 10.33 -11.77 -37.41
CA THR A 191 10.79 -10.38 -37.30
C THR A 191 9.98 -9.67 -36.22
N SER A 192 10.65 -8.96 -35.32
CA SER A 192 9.98 -8.18 -34.29
C SER A 192 9.17 -7.03 -34.90
N THR A 193 8.00 -6.74 -34.34
CA THR A 193 7.24 -5.53 -34.65
C THR A 193 7.34 -4.58 -33.46
N VAL A 194 7.68 -3.32 -33.70
CA VAL A 194 7.91 -2.33 -32.63
C VAL A 194 6.91 -1.19 -32.70
N THR A 195 6.35 -0.85 -31.53
CA THR A 195 5.40 0.27 -31.35
C THR A 195 5.81 1.12 -30.16
N VAL A 196 5.35 2.38 -30.11
CA VAL A 196 5.55 3.29 -28.99
C VAL A 196 4.21 3.76 -28.44
N ALA A 197 4.11 3.92 -27.11
CA ALA A 197 2.97 4.54 -26.45
C ALA A 197 3.44 5.28 -25.18
N PRO A 198 2.76 6.37 -24.78
CA PRO A 198 3.02 6.98 -23.48
C PRO A 198 2.31 6.16 -22.39
N ILE A 199 3.05 5.65 -21.41
CA ILE A 199 2.46 5.11 -20.16
C ILE A 199 2.10 6.27 -19.25
N ASP A 200 2.94 7.30 -19.25
CA ASP A 200 2.78 8.47 -18.40
C ASP A 200 2.97 9.74 -19.24
N PRO A 201 1.88 10.32 -19.77
CA PRO A 201 1.95 11.42 -20.73
C PRO A 201 1.94 12.82 -20.11
N LEU A 202 1.73 12.97 -18.80
CA LEU A 202 1.60 14.29 -18.17
C LEU A 202 2.71 14.45 -17.13
N MET A 203 3.52 15.50 -17.31
CA MET A 203 4.64 15.83 -16.44
C MET A 203 4.56 17.28 -15.98
N ARG A 204 5.18 17.56 -14.84
CA ARG A 204 5.39 18.93 -14.38
C ARG A 204 6.77 19.13 -13.79
N GLU A 205 7.30 20.33 -13.92
CA GLU A 205 8.66 20.65 -13.50
C GLU A 205 8.88 20.67 -11.98
N ASP A 206 7.95 21.26 -11.24
CA ASP A 206 8.04 21.42 -9.77
C ASP A 206 7.56 20.21 -8.97
N TRP A 207 7.09 19.18 -9.66
CA TRP A 207 6.69 17.92 -9.07
C TRP A 207 7.31 16.81 -9.91
N PRO A 208 8.51 16.29 -9.53
CA PRO A 208 9.32 15.38 -10.35
C PRO A 208 8.65 14.02 -10.51
N ASP A 209 7.63 14.02 -11.34
CA ASP A 209 6.87 12.90 -11.84
C ASP A 209 7.36 12.66 -13.25
N ARG A 210 7.97 11.49 -13.45
CA ARG A 210 8.66 11.19 -14.70
C ARG A 210 7.64 10.82 -15.76
N GLY A 211 7.78 11.40 -16.95
CA GLY A 211 7.09 10.90 -18.13
C GLY A 211 7.69 9.58 -18.55
N VAL A 212 6.86 8.66 -19.04
CA VAL A 212 7.32 7.32 -19.43
C VAL A 212 6.73 6.95 -20.78
N PHE A 213 7.61 6.61 -21.72
CA PHE A 213 7.23 6.00 -22.99
C PHE A 213 7.62 4.52 -23.01
N ALA A 214 6.67 3.66 -23.36
CA ALA A 214 6.92 2.25 -23.62
C ALA A 214 7.26 2.01 -25.08
N ILE A 215 8.42 1.43 -25.32
CA ILE A 215 8.82 0.85 -26.60
C ILE A 215 8.53 -0.64 -26.53
N ARG A 216 7.51 -1.07 -27.27
CA ARG A 216 6.95 -2.42 -27.17
C ARG A 216 7.38 -3.28 -28.34
N ARG A 217 7.73 -4.53 -28.06
CA ARG A 217 8.07 -5.57 -29.03
C ARG A 217 6.96 -6.63 -29.09
N ALA A 218 6.56 -6.98 -30.30
CA ALA A 218 5.73 -8.15 -30.59
C ALA A 218 6.45 -9.15 -31.50
N ASN A 219 6.00 -10.41 -31.47
CA ASN A 219 6.45 -11.54 -32.29
C ASN A 219 7.87 -12.04 -31.99
N GLY A 220 8.89 -11.35 -32.50
CA GLY A 220 10.29 -11.81 -32.42
C GLY A 220 10.84 -11.81 -31.00
N LEU A 221 11.74 -12.75 -30.70
CA LEU A 221 12.35 -12.95 -29.37
C LEU A 221 13.81 -12.50 -29.28
N LEU A 222 14.47 -12.26 -30.41
CA LEU A 222 15.88 -11.88 -30.45
C LEU A 222 16.09 -10.46 -29.91
N PRO A 223 17.28 -10.19 -29.33
CA PRO A 223 17.60 -8.84 -28.88
C PRO A 223 17.57 -7.87 -30.05
N ILE A 224 16.97 -6.70 -29.85
CA ILE A 224 16.89 -5.64 -30.86
C ILE A 224 17.31 -4.31 -30.25
N THR A 225 17.99 -3.47 -31.05
CA THR A 225 18.23 -2.07 -30.72
C THR A 225 17.28 -1.22 -31.54
N VAL A 226 16.30 -0.63 -30.87
CA VAL A 226 15.30 0.23 -31.50
C VAL A 226 15.86 1.64 -31.58
N SER A 227 15.83 2.24 -32.76
CA SER A 227 16.21 3.63 -32.97
C SER A 227 14.97 4.51 -32.94
N PHE A 228 15.09 5.69 -32.35
CA PHE A 228 14.02 6.67 -32.29
C PHE A 228 14.60 8.09 -32.36
N LEU A 229 13.73 9.07 -32.60
CA LEU A 229 14.04 10.49 -32.51
C LEU A 229 13.24 11.08 -31.35
N LEU A 230 13.88 11.94 -30.57
CA LEU A 230 13.21 12.83 -29.63
C LEU A 230 12.99 14.17 -30.34
N GLY A 231 11.77 14.67 -30.29
CA GLY A 231 11.39 15.99 -30.75
C GLY A 231 10.29 16.57 -29.86
N GLY A 232 9.57 17.57 -30.38
CA GLY A 232 8.59 18.32 -29.61
C GLY A 232 9.03 19.78 -29.47
N THR A 233 8.42 20.51 -28.55
CA THR A 233 8.79 21.90 -28.25
C THR A 233 9.79 21.98 -27.11
N ALA A 234 9.73 21.05 -26.15
CA ALA A 234 10.67 20.99 -25.04
C ALA A 234 12.09 20.61 -25.51
N GLY A 235 13.08 21.33 -25.00
CA GLY A 235 14.51 21.16 -25.16
C GLY A 235 15.10 20.11 -24.22
N SER A 236 15.80 19.15 -24.81
CA SER A 236 16.58 18.18 -24.02
C SER A 236 17.80 18.85 -23.37
N GLY A 237 17.92 18.70 -22.05
CA GLY A 237 18.98 19.26 -21.22
C GLY A 237 18.72 20.68 -20.71
N SER A 238 17.69 21.36 -21.22
CA SER A 238 17.12 22.57 -20.60
C SER A 238 15.91 22.19 -19.75
N ASP A 239 14.90 21.55 -20.36
CA ASP A 239 13.57 21.40 -19.75
C ASP A 239 13.37 19.94 -19.28
N TYR A 240 14.13 19.00 -19.86
CA TYR A 240 14.11 17.60 -19.43
C TYR A 240 15.40 16.82 -19.71
N VAL A 241 15.60 15.73 -18.96
CA VAL A 241 16.60 14.69 -19.23
C VAL A 241 15.92 13.37 -19.57
N ALA A 242 16.28 12.76 -20.69
CA ALA A 242 15.84 11.40 -21.04
C ALA A 242 16.83 10.34 -20.53
N SER A 243 16.31 9.18 -20.09
CA SER A 243 17.14 8.05 -19.65
C SER A 243 18.04 7.47 -20.74
N THR A 244 17.65 7.66 -22.00
CA THR A 244 18.46 7.30 -23.18
C THR A 244 18.12 8.21 -24.36
N ALA A 245 19.09 8.41 -25.26
CA ALA A 245 18.94 9.22 -26.46
C ALA A 245 19.11 8.38 -27.73
N ASN A 246 18.22 8.60 -28.70
CA ASN A 246 18.25 8.06 -30.07
C ASN A 246 18.12 6.55 -30.25
N SER A 247 18.33 5.74 -29.20
CA SER A 247 18.11 4.30 -29.24
C SER A 247 17.87 3.67 -27.88
N ILE A 248 17.22 2.52 -27.86
CA ILE A 248 17.03 1.70 -26.67
C ILE A 248 17.14 0.21 -27.04
N SER A 249 17.75 -0.58 -26.16
CA SER A 249 17.86 -2.03 -26.35
C SER A 249 16.67 -2.73 -25.70
N ILE A 250 16.05 -3.64 -26.44
CA ILE A 250 15.09 -4.61 -25.89
C ILE A 250 15.80 -5.97 -25.88
N PRO A 251 16.16 -6.50 -24.69
CA PRO A 251 16.84 -7.79 -24.58
C PRO A 251 16.05 -8.96 -25.16
N ALA A 252 16.70 -10.11 -25.29
CA ALA A 252 16.02 -11.33 -25.72
C ALA A 252 14.87 -11.67 -24.74
N GLY A 253 13.72 -12.13 -25.25
CA GLY A 253 12.56 -12.46 -24.40
C GLY A 253 11.76 -11.28 -23.81
N VAL A 254 12.39 -10.14 -23.56
CA VAL A 254 11.76 -8.93 -22.97
C VAL A 254 10.78 -8.23 -23.93
N ARG A 255 9.60 -7.82 -23.46
CA ARG A 255 8.54 -7.28 -24.34
C ARG A 255 8.49 -5.75 -24.38
N GLU A 256 8.95 -5.07 -23.35
CA GLU A 256 8.98 -3.61 -23.31
C GLU A 256 10.36 -3.12 -22.84
N ALA A 257 10.76 -1.97 -23.35
CA ALA A 257 11.77 -1.13 -22.72
C ALA A 257 11.19 0.28 -22.58
N TRP A 258 11.60 1.00 -21.54
CA TRP A 258 10.99 2.29 -21.19
C TRP A 258 11.99 3.43 -21.34
N ILE A 259 11.52 4.52 -21.95
CA ILE A 259 12.23 5.80 -21.96
C ILE A 259 11.61 6.64 -20.86
N GLU A 260 12.39 6.94 -19.83
CA GLU A 260 11.97 7.82 -18.74
C GLU A 260 12.42 9.25 -19.06
N ILE A 261 11.50 10.19 -18.91
CA ILE A 261 11.73 11.62 -19.05
C ILE A 261 11.64 12.24 -17.67
N THR A 262 12.73 12.84 -17.21
CA THR A 262 12.78 13.57 -15.95
C THR A 262 12.71 15.06 -16.25
N PRO A 263 11.63 15.76 -15.85
CA PRO A 263 11.54 17.22 -15.93
C PRO A 263 12.69 17.90 -15.19
N LEU A 264 13.17 19.03 -15.72
CA LEU A 264 14.21 19.85 -15.11
C LEU A 264 13.59 21.18 -14.67
N PRO A 265 13.29 21.37 -13.38
CA PRO A 265 12.72 22.64 -12.92
C PRO A 265 13.69 23.79 -13.10
N ASP A 266 13.18 24.90 -13.63
CA ASP A 266 13.89 26.17 -13.64
C ASP A 266 13.02 27.36 -13.14
N ASN A 267 13.36 28.59 -13.53
CA ASN A 267 12.64 29.80 -13.11
C ASN A 267 12.10 30.61 -14.30
N GLU A 268 12.25 30.12 -15.52
CA GLU A 268 11.65 30.72 -16.70
C GLU A 268 10.19 30.25 -16.80
N ALA A 269 9.29 31.18 -17.12
CA ALA A 269 7.88 30.84 -17.24
C ALA A 269 7.59 30.42 -18.69
N GLU A 270 7.06 29.21 -18.85
CA GLU A 270 6.92 28.55 -20.16
C GLU A 270 5.47 28.11 -20.41
N PRO A 271 5.00 28.14 -21.67
CA PRO A 271 3.73 27.50 -22.02
C PRO A 271 3.86 25.97 -21.94
N ASP A 272 2.73 25.25 -21.88
CA ASP A 272 2.76 23.78 -22.00
C ASP A 272 3.55 23.33 -23.24
N GLU A 273 4.52 22.47 -23.00
CA GLU A 273 5.43 21.95 -24.01
C GLU A 273 5.17 20.49 -24.32
N THR A 274 5.71 20.02 -25.43
CA THR A 274 5.55 18.64 -25.89
C THR A 274 6.89 17.95 -26.02
N ILE A 275 6.89 16.66 -25.70
CA ILE A 275 7.98 15.73 -25.97
C ILE A 275 7.41 14.60 -26.81
N THR A 276 7.97 14.39 -28.01
CA THR A 276 7.52 13.38 -28.96
C THR A 276 8.62 12.35 -29.21
N VAL A 277 8.32 11.08 -28.95
CA VAL A 277 9.16 9.94 -29.35
C VAL A 277 8.68 9.43 -30.71
N THR A 278 9.54 9.46 -31.72
CA THR A 278 9.25 8.92 -33.06
C THR A 278 10.16 7.73 -33.38
N LEU A 279 9.59 6.57 -33.60
CA LEU A 279 10.32 5.36 -33.98
C LEU A 279 10.89 5.46 -35.39
N VAL A 280 12.10 4.95 -35.57
CA VAL A 280 12.79 4.85 -36.86
C VAL A 280 12.94 3.39 -37.23
N ALA A 281 12.75 3.05 -38.50
CA ALA A 281 12.97 1.68 -38.97
C ALA A 281 14.46 1.30 -38.83
N GLY A 282 14.72 0.07 -38.40
CA GLY A 282 16.07 -0.42 -38.18
C GLY A 282 16.22 -1.91 -38.45
N PRO A 283 17.44 -2.44 -38.37
CA PRO A 283 17.68 -3.87 -38.59
C PRO A 283 17.03 -4.71 -37.48
N GLY A 284 16.47 -5.87 -37.85
CA GLY A 284 15.91 -6.84 -36.90
C GLY A 284 14.46 -6.60 -36.49
N TYR A 285 13.85 -5.47 -36.87
CA TYR A 285 12.44 -5.19 -36.59
C TYR A 285 11.76 -4.39 -37.71
N ALA A 286 10.44 -4.47 -37.73
CA ALA A 286 9.57 -3.60 -38.52
C ALA A 286 8.78 -2.67 -37.58
N LEU A 287 8.40 -1.50 -38.07
CA LEU A 287 7.50 -0.60 -37.33
C LEU A 287 6.07 -1.14 -37.36
N GLY A 288 5.38 -1.05 -36.22
CA GLY A 288 3.97 -1.36 -36.08
C GLY A 288 3.06 -0.18 -36.42
N THR A 289 1.83 -0.19 -35.88
CA THR A 289 0.81 0.83 -36.18
C THR A 289 1.06 2.17 -35.47
N ALA A 290 1.58 2.14 -34.24
CA ALA A 290 1.91 3.33 -33.47
C ALA A 290 3.42 3.60 -33.53
N THR A 291 3.82 4.56 -34.37
CA THR A 291 5.23 4.92 -34.59
C THR A 291 5.65 6.24 -33.95
N ASN A 292 4.71 6.96 -33.34
CA ASN A 292 4.99 8.15 -32.56
C ASN A 292 4.09 8.20 -31.32
N ALA A 293 4.59 8.82 -30.27
CA ALA A 293 3.87 9.10 -29.03
C ALA A 293 4.31 10.46 -28.50
N THR A 294 3.38 11.20 -27.90
CA THR A 294 3.64 12.53 -27.34
C THR A 294 3.23 12.56 -25.87
N ALA A 295 4.02 13.27 -25.07
CA ALA A 295 3.71 13.65 -23.70
C ALA A 295 3.78 15.18 -23.58
N THR A 296 3.07 15.72 -22.59
CA THR A 296 3.04 17.13 -22.25
C THR A 296 3.91 17.38 -21.02
N LEU A 297 4.74 18.41 -21.09
CA LEU A 297 5.50 18.95 -19.97
C LEU A 297 4.91 20.33 -19.64
N SER A 298 4.35 20.46 -18.45
CA SER A 298 3.86 21.74 -17.95
C SER A 298 4.90 22.39 -17.03
N ASP A 299 4.98 23.71 -17.10
CA ASP A 299 5.80 24.54 -16.21
C ASP A 299 5.36 24.39 -14.73
N ALA A 300 6.24 24.79 -13.83
CA ALA A 300 5.97 24.93 -12.41
C ALA A 300 4.76 25.85 -12.14
N ALA A 301 3.90 25.44 -11.22
CA ALA A 301 2.72 26.23 -10.86
C ALA A 301 2.45 26.19 -9.35
N PRO A 302 1.92 27.26 -8.73
CA PRO A 302 1.54 27.23 -7.32
C PRO A 302 0.49 26.17 -6.98
N GLN A 303 -0.42 25.89 -7.93
CA GLN A 303 -1.46 24.86 -7.83
C GLN A 303 -0.83 23.47 -7.95
N PRO A 304 -1.37 22.41 -7.31
CA PRO A 304 -0.83 21.06 -7.45
C PRO A 304 -1.11 20.46 -8.83
N GLY A 305 -0.26 19.53 -9.28
CA GLY A 305 -0.52 18.72 -10.48
C GLY A 305 -1.58 17.63 -10.23
N VAL A 306 -2.07 17.01 -11.32
CA VAL A 306 -3.17 16.04 -11.30
C VAL A 306 -2.95 14.88 -10.31
N LYS A 307 -1.82 14.19 -10.40
CA LYS A 307 -1.52 13.06 -9.49
C LYS A 307 -1.21 13.52 -8.07
N ALA A 308 -0.64 14.72 -7.89
CA ALA A 308 -0.42 15.30 -6.57
C ALA A 308 -1.77 15.56 -5.86
N ALA A 309 -2.74 16.11 -6.59
CA ALA A 309 -4.11 16.31 -6.13
C ALA A 309 -4.83 14.98 -5.85
N ALA A 310 -4.69 13.97 -6.72
CA ALA A 310 -5.23 12.63 -6.49
C ALA A 310 -4.66 11.98 -5.23
N ARG A 311 -3.32 11.99 -5.06
CA ARG A 311 -2.63 11.48 -3.86
C ARG A 311 -3.09 12.21 -2.60
N PHE A 312 -3.24 13.52 -2.66
CA PHE A 312 -3.78 14.34 -1.57
C PHE A 312 -5.17 13.86 -1.15
N LEU A 313 -6.08 13.60 -2.10
CA LEU A 313 -7.44 13.13 -1.82
C LEU A 313 -7.48 11.71 -1.23
N LEU A 314 -6.52 10.84 -1.58
CA LEU A 314 -6.40 9.51 -0.97
C LEU A 314 -6.06 9.59 0.55
N GLN A 315 -5.49 10.71 1.01
CA GLN A 315 -5.16 10.95 2.42
C GLN A 315 -6.21 11.83 3.12
N ALA A 316 -6.62 12.92 2.47
CA ALA A 316 -7.51 13.95 3.02
C ALA A 316 -9.00 13.60 2.91
N ALA A 317 -9.37 12.73 1.97
CA ALA A 317 -10.75 12.33 1.68
C ALA A 317 -10.86 10.80 1.57
N PHE A 318 -11.77 10.30 0.72
CA PHE A 318 -11.97 8.88 0.44
C PHE A 318 -11.38 8.44 -0.91
N GLY A 319 -10.65 9.33 -1.58
CA GLY A 319 -10.04 9.13 -2.89
C GLY A 319 -10.64 10.00 -4.00
N PRO A 320 -10.02 9.99 -5.19
CA PRO A 320 -10.59 10.59 -6.40
C PRO A 320 -11.94 9.97 -6.76
N ASN A 321 -12.87 10.78 -7.27
CA ASN A 321 -14.15 10.30 -7.76
C ASN A 321 -14.08 9.91 -9.26
N ALA A 322 -15.23 9.69 -9.89
CA ALA A 322 -15.30 9.57 -11.34
C ALA A 322 -15.28 10.95 -12.01
N ASP A 323 -14.68 11.00 -13.19
CA ASP A 323 -14.81 12.14 -14.10
C ASP A 323 -16.27 12.31 -14.57
N SER A 324 -16.67 13.55 -14.79
CA SER A 324 -17.97 13.92 -15.29
C SER A 324 -18.08 13.62 -16.78
N PRO A 325 -19.13 12.91 -17.24
CA PRO A 325 -19.33 12.69 -18.69
C PRO A 325 -19.54 13.98 -19.50
N ALA A 326 -19.65 15.14 -18.83
CA ALA A 326 -19.79 16.44 -19.46
C ALA A 326 -18.44 17.14 -19.69
N ASP A 327 -17.34 16.66 -19.10
CA ASP A 327 -16.00 17.21 -19.25
C ASP A 327 -15.18 16.44 -20.32
N PRO A 328 -14.42 17.13 -21.20
CA PRO A 328 -13.49 16.49 -22.11
C PRO A 328 -12.17 15.95 -21.51
N ASP A 329 -11.76 16.29 -20.28
CA ASP A 329 -10.35 16.17 -19.85
C ASP A 329 -9.92 14.90 -19.09
N GLU A 330 -10.81 13.91 -18.88
CA GLU A 330 -10.52 12.63 -18.21
C GLU A 330 -10.04 12.75 -16.74
N ILE A 331 -10.05 13.96 -16.15
CA ILE A 331 -9.62 14.22 -14.78
C ILE A 331 -10.84 14.19 -13.85
N PRO A 332 -10.77 13.49 -12.70
CA PRO A 332 -11.88 13.52 -11.74
C PRO A 332 -12.22 14.92 -11.23
N GLU A 333 -13.50 15.25 -11.16
CA GLU A 333 -14.02 16.55 -10.70
C GLU A 333 -13.47 16.99 -9.33
N ASN A 334 -13.32 16.06 -8.38
CA ASN A 334 -12.76 16.41 -7.08
C ASN A 334 -11.23 16.64 -7.12
N VAL A 335 -10.54 16.05 -8.09
CA VAL A 335 -9.11 16.30 -8.36
C VAL A 335 -8.97 17.70 -8.96
N GLU A 336 -9.81 18.07 -9.93
CA GLU A 336 -9.85 19.42 -10.50
C GLU A 336 -10.13 20.48 -9.44
N GLU A 337 -11.06 20.21 -8.51
CA GLU A 337 -11.35 21.12 -7.39
C GLU A 337 -10.10 21.39 -6.54
N VAL A 338 -9.30 20.37 -6.26
CA VAL A 338 -8.03 20.52 -5.51
C VAL A 338 -6.99 21.27 -6.33
N ILE A 339 -6.90 21.04 -7.65
CA ILE A 339 -6.01 21.79 -8.54
C ILE A 339 -6.39 23.28 -8.52
N ALA A 340 -7.67 23.58 -8.72
CA ALA A 340 -8.17 24.94 -8.82
C ALA A 340 -7.99 25.75 -7.53
N LEU A 341 -8.24 25.14 -6.37
CA LEU A 341 -8.12 25.81 -5.06
C LEU A 341 -6.71 25.73 -4.47
N GLY A 342 -5.88 24.78 -4.92
CA GLY A 342 -4.67 24.36 -4.22
C GLY A 342 -4.99 23.57 -2.94
N PHE A 343 -3.97 22.91 -2.36
CA PHE A 343 -4.17 22.08 -1.16
C PHE A 343 -4.75 22.86 0.02
N GLU A 344 -4.17 24.03 0.33
CA GLU A 344 -4.63 24.85 1.45
C GLU A 344 -6.01 25.46 1.18
N GLY A 345 -6.23 26.00 -0.02
CA GLY A 345 -7.53 26.58 -0.39
C GLY A 345 -8.66 25.54 -0.37
N TRP A 346 -8.37 24.31 -0.81
CA TRP A 346 -9.33 23.20 -0.70
C TRP A 346 -9.64 22.86 0.77
N ILE A 347 -8.62 22.79 1.63
CA ILE A 347 -8.83 22.56 3.08
C ILE A 347 -9.69 23.67 3.70
N GLU A 348 -9.46 24.94 3.35
CA GLU A 348 -10.28 26.06 3.81
C GLU A 348 -11.74 25.93 3.38
N ASP A 349 -11.97 25.58 2.13
CA ASP A 349 -13.32 25.33 1.62
C ASP A 349 -14.02 24.23 2.43
N GLN A 350 -13.34 23.09 2.65
CA GLN A 350 -13.87 21.98 3.45
C GLN A 350 -14.25 22.39 4.88
N PHE A 351 -13.49 23.30 5.50
CA PHE A 351 -13.81 23.78 6.85
C PHE A 351 -15.12 24.57 6.93
N LEU A 352 -15.55 25.16 5.81
CA LEU A 352 -16.75 25.98 5.70
C LEU A 352 -17.98 25.17 5.25
N ARG A 353 -17.80 23.96 4.71
CA ARG A 353 -18.91 23.13 4.24
C ARG A 353 -19.88 22.76 5.37
N PRO A 354 -21.19 22.69 5.08
CA PRO A 354 -22.20 22.29 6.06
C PRO A 354 -21.90 20.92 6.65
N VAL A 355 -22.27 20.73 7.90
CA VAL A 355 -21.95 19.52 8.66
C VAL A 355 -22.88 18.37 8.25
N GLY A 356 -22.33 17.30 7.67
CA GLY A 356 -23.06 16.09 7.32
C GLY A 356 -23.25 15.15 8.51
N LEU A 357 -24.44 15.13 9.13
CA LEU A 357 -24.76 14.29 10.28
C LEU A 357 -25.35 12.92 9.89
N LEU A 358 -25.10 11.90 10.71
CA LEU A 358 -25.57 10.52 10.56
C LEU A 358 -26.92 10.31 11.26
N GLN A 359 -27.14 10.94 12.42
CA GLN A 359 -28.34 10.70 13.23
C GLN A 359 -29.66 10.96 12.47
N PRO A 360 -29.82 12.02 11.65
CA PRO A 360 -31.06 12.26 10.92
C PRO A 360 -31.51 11.08 10.06
N TRP A 361 -30.55 10.36 9.45
CA TRP A 361 -30.83 9.15 8.69
C TRP A 361 -31.31 8.02 9.60
N THR A 362 -30.65 7.81 10.74
CA THR A 362 -31.05 6.75 11.70
C THR A 362 -32.41 7.02 12.33
N ASP A 363 -32.75 8.29 12.59
CA ASP A 363 -34.06 8.70 13.11
C ASP A 363 -35.16 8.40 12.09
N TRP A 364 -34.90 8.68 10.80
CA TRP A 364 -35.80 8.30 9.71
C TRP A 364 -35.94 6.78 9.60
N ALA A 365 -34.82 6.06 9.62
CA ALA A 365 -34.78 4.62 9.41
C ALA A 365 -35.53 3.84 10.50
N ALA A 366 -35.47 4.31 11.75
CA ALA A 366 -36.17 3.71 12.89
C ALA A 366 -37.69 3.56 12.68
N THR A 367 -38.29 4.42 11.85
CA THR A 367 -39.74 4.38 11.55
C THR A 367 -40.03 3.89 10.13
N ASN A 368 -39.17 4.19 9.16
CA ASN A 368 -39.49 4.06 7.74
C ASN A 368 -38.73 2.94 7.00
N ALA A 369 -37.57 2.50 7.51
CA ALA A 369 -36.68 1.60 6.76
C ALA A 369 -37.36 0.28 6.38
N GLN A 370 -38.10 -0.33 7.31
CA GLN A 370 -38.81 -1.58 7.07
C GLN A 370 -39.87 -1.44 5.96
N ALA A 371 -40.66 -0.35 5.97
CA ALA A 371 -41.64 -0.08 4.93
C ALA A 371 -40.98 0.22 3.57
N ALA A 372 -39.79 0.81 3.59
CA ALA A 372 -38.96 1.04 2.42
C ALA A 372 -38.24 -0.23 1.92
N GLY A 373 -38.29 -1.34 2.65
CA GLY A 373 -37.57 -2.58 2.32
C GLY A 373 -36.05 -2.49 2.54
N ILE A 374 -35.60 -1.59 3.41
CA ILE A 374 -34.20 -1.44 3.82
C ILE A 374 -34.01 -2.20 5.13
N TYR A 375 -33.11 -3.18 5.12
CA TYR A 375 -32.75 -4.00 6.27
C TYR A 375 -31.25 -3.90 6.53
N GLY A 376 -30.83 -4.07 7.78
CA GLY A 376 -29.43 -4.01 8.16
C GLY A 376 -29.13 -2.95 9.21
N ASN A 377 -27.90 -2.48 9.23
CA ASN A 377 -27.37 -1.62 10.28
C ASN A 377 -27.49 -0.13 9.91
N ALA A 378 -28.49 0.55 10.47
CA ALA A 378 -28.86 1.92 10.13
C ALA A 378 -27.71 2.92 10.25
N LYS A 379 -26.90 2.79 11.30
CA LYS A 379 -25.76 3.70 11.53
C LYS A 379 -24.63 3.47 10.51
N GLN A 380 -24.46 2.25 10.00
CA GLN A 380 -23.48 1.97 8.95
C GLN A 380 -23.96 2.49 7.60
N HIS A 381 -25.26 2.34 7.31
CA HIS A 381 -25.87 2.95 6.13
C HIS A 381 -25.72 4.48 6.15
N ALA A 382 -26.00 5.11 7.30
CA ALA A 382 -25.83 6.55 7.49
C ALA A 382 -24.38 6.99 7.26
N TRP A 383 -23.40 6.22 7.77
CA TRP A 383 -21.98 6.48 7.52
C TRP A 383 -21.64 6.40 6.03
N TRP A 384 -22.07 5.34 5.33
CA TRP A 384 -21.85 5.20 3.89
C TRP A 384 -22.51 6.31 3.07
N ASN A 385 -23.69 6.80 3.46
CA ASN A 385 -24.29 7.96 2.82
C ASN A 385 -23.43 9.22 2.96
N ARG A 386 -22.74 9.42 4.09
CA ARG A 386 -21.81 10.55 4.25
C ARG A 386 -20.53 10.33 3.44
N VAL A 387 -19.97 9.12 3.47
CA VAL A 387 -18.77 8.76 2.70
C VAL A 387 -18.99 8.97 1.21
N MET A 388 -20.13 8.52 0.68
CA MET A 388 -20.48 8.67 -0.74
C MET A 388 -21.01 10.06 -1.10
N GLY A 389 -20.99 11.01 -0.17
CA GLY A 389 -21.35 12.40 -0.44
C GLY A 389 -22.82 12.62 -0.78
N VAL A 390 -23.75 11.87 -0.17
CA VAL A 390 -25.19 12.06 -0.39
C VAL A 390 -25.60 13.46 0.09
N PRO A 391 -26.13 14.33 -0.79
CA PRO A 391 -26.41 15.72 -0.43
C PRO A 391 -27.53 15.87 0.61
N LYS A 392 -28.46 14.91 0.73
CA LYS A 392 -29.53 14.93 1.74
C LYS A 392 -29.12 14.17 2.99
N LEU A 393 -29.58 14.60 4.17
CA LEU A 393 -29.30 13.89 5.42
C LEU A 393 -30.22 12.67 5.60
N ARG A 394 -31.45 12.72 5.06
CA ARG A 394 -32.40 11.61 5.08
C ARG A 394 -33.33 11.59 3.84
N PRO A 395 -33.96 10.45 3.52
CA PRO A 395 -34.74 10.27 2.30
C PRO A 395 -35.93 11.22 2.10
N ASP A 396 -36.56 11.68 3.17
CA ASP A 396 -37.74 12.54 3.16
C ASP A 396 -37.43 14.04 3.28
N ASP A 397 -36.15 14.44 3.22
CA ASP A 397 -35.77 15.85 3.21
C ASP A 397 -36.33 16.55 1.94
N PRO A 398 -36.93 17.75 2.09
CA PRO A 398 -37.56 18.45 0.97
C PRO A 398 -36.52 18.86 -0.08
N PRO A 399 -36.91 19.06 -1.35
CA PRO A 399 -36.04 19.67 -2.35
C PRO A 399 -35.52 21.03 -1.85
N GLY A 400 -34.24 21.31 -2.04
CA GLY A 400 -33.55 22.50 -1.53
C GLY A 400 -32.92 22.33 -0.14
N ALA A 401 -33.08 21.18 0.52
CA ALA A 401 -32.41 20.83 1.77
C ALA A 401 -31.06 20.13 1.56
N GLU A 402 -30.59 20.03 0.32
CA GLU A 402 -29.29 19.46 -0.03
C GLU A 402 -28.16 20.28 0.59
N VAL A 403 -27.18 19.59 1.18
CA VAL A 403 -25.95 20.15 1.70
C VAL A 403 -24.77 19.72 0.84
N THR A 404 -23.81 20.63 0.64
CA THR A 404 -22.55 20.30 -0.01
C THR A 404 -21.80 19.24 0.82
N PRO A 405 -21.35 18.12 0.22
CA PRO A 405 -20.61 17.08 0.93
C PRO A 405 -19.32 17.57 1.58
N ASP A 406 -18.99 17.08 2.78
CA ASP A 406 -17.86 17.50 3.61
C ASP A 406 -16.82 16.37 3.83
N PRO A 407 -16.22 15.79 2.77
CA PRO A 407 -15.41 14.58 2.85
C PRO A 407 -14.23 14.68 3.83
N LEU A 408 -13.55 15.83 3.93
CA LEU A 408 -12.46 16.01 4.91
C LEU A 408 -12.97 15.89 6.34
N ARG A 409 -14.15 16.46 6.65
CA ARG A 409 -14.75 16.37 8.00
C ARG A 409 -15.06 14.94 8.35
N GLN A 410 -15.65 14.19 7.41
CA GLN A 410 -15.96 12.77 7.59
C GLN A 410 -14.68 11.93 7.76
N ARG A 411 -13.62 12.24 7.01
CA ARG A 411 -12.33 11.56 7.11
C ARG A 411 -11.64 11.79 8.45
N VAL A 412 -11.67 13.03 8.96
CA VAL A 412 -11.14 13.39 10.28
C VAL A 412 -12.01 12.80 11.40
N ALA A 413 -13.33 12.85 11.28
CA ALA A 413 -14.25 12.23 12.24
C ALA A 413 -14.04 10.70 12.32
N PHE A 414 -13.81 10.05 11.17
CA PHE A 414 -13.44 8.63 11.15
C PHE A 414 -12.12 8.41 11.91
N ALA A 415 -11.07 9.19 11.65
CA ALA A 415 -9.81 9.09 12.39
C ALA A 415 -9.99 9.31 13.91
N LEU A 416 -10.76 10.33 14.32
CA LEU A 416 -11.07 10.59 15.73
C LEU A 416 -11.86 9.46 16.38
N SER A 417 -12.82 8.85 15.67
CA SER A 417 -13.58 7.70 16.18
C SER A 417 -12.70 6.47 16.46
N GLN A 418 -11.51 6.42 15.87
CA GLN A 418 -10.52 5.37 16.10
C GLN A 418 -9.58 5.64 17.29
N ILE A 419 -9.54 6.89 17.76
CA ILE A 419 -8.76 7.31 18.92
C ILE A 419 -9.68 7.37 20.15
N LEU A 420 -10.85 8.00 20.00
CA LEU A 420 -11.88 8.19 21.03
C LEU A 420 -12.94 7.09 20.91
N VAL A 421 -12.50 5.86 21.15
CA VAL A 421 -13.20 4.63 20.74
C VAL A 421 -14.48 4.38 21.54
N VAL A 422 -15.56 4.11 20.83
CA VAL A 422 -16.76 3.41 21.34
C VAL A 422 -17.11 2.30 20.36
N SER A 423 -17.71 1.22 20.86
CA SER A 423 -18.12 0.06 20.07
C SER A 423 -19.57 -0.32 20.33
N ASP A 424 -20.24 -0.82 19.29
CA ASP A 424 -21.55 -1.45 19.39
C ASP A 424 -21.48 -2.96 19.72
N ARG A 425 -20.29 -3.52 19.98
CA ARG A 425 -20.14 -4.92 20.41
C ARG A 425 -20.74 -5.25 21.78
N PRO A 426 -20.68 -4.36 22.80
CA PRO A 426 -21.45 -4.56 24.02
C PRO A 426 -22.95 -4.58 23.72
N GLU A 427 -23.67 -5.58 24.23
CA GLU A 427 -25.10 -5.79 23.97
C GLU A 427 -25.95 -4.52 24.23
N GLN A 428 -25.58 -3.76 25.25
CA GLN A 428 -26.26 -2.51 25.61
C GLN A 428 -26.20 -1.44 24.50
N LEU A 429 -25.12 -1.41 23.70
CA LEU A 429 -24.92 -0.43 22.62
C LEU A 429 -25.27 -1.00 21.23
N ALA A 430 -25.25 -2.33 21.06
CA ALA A 430 -25.62 -3.01 19.81
C ALA A 430 -27.00 -2.60 19.28
N VAL A 431 -27.97 -2.45 20.21
CA VAL A 431 -29.35 -2.07 19.90
C VAL A 431 -29.57 -0.55 19.78
N GLU A 432 -28.58 0.26 20.16
CA GLU A 432 -28.68 1.73 20.25
C GLU A 432 -28.10 2.41 19.01
N GLN A 433 -28.56 2.03 17.82
CA GLN A 433 -28.01 2.53 16.55
C GLN A 433 -28.09 4.07 16.44
N ARG A 434 -29.17 4.66 16.93
CA ARG A 434 -29.35 6.13 17.04
C ARG A 434 -28.30 6.76 17.97
N GLY A 435 -28.05 6.17 19.13
CA GLY A 435 -27.08 6.69 20.09
C GLY A 435 -25.63 6.57 19.62
N MET A 436 -25.32 5.49 18.88
CA MET A 436 -24.02 5.33 18.24
C MET A 436 -23.80 6.33 17.10
N ALA A 437 -24.84 6.60 16.29
CA ALA A 437 -24.78 7.66 15.28
C ALA A 437 -24.59 9.04 15.92
N ASN A 438 -25.27 9.34 17.03
CA ASN A 438 -25.07 10.59 17.78
C ASN A 438 -23.64 10.73 18.34
N TYR A 439 -23.04 9.64 18.84
CA TYR A 439 -21.64 9.65 19.26
C TYR A 439 -20.67 9.91 18.10
N TYR A 440 -20.95 9.35 16.93
CA TYR A 440 -20.15 9.64 15.73
C TYR A 440 -20.34 11.09 15.28
N ASP A 441 -21.57 11.61 15.33
CA ASP A 441 -21.89 13.01 15.02
C ASP A 441 -21.17 13.99 15.96
N LEU A 442 -20.88 13.59 17.20
CA LEU A 442 -20.00 14.35 18.09
C LEU A 442 -18.59 14.49 17.50
N MET A 443 -18.02 13.42 16.93
CA MET A 443 -16.73 13.49 16.22
C MET A 443 -16.81 14.41 14.99
N VAL A 444 -17.90 14.31 14.23
CA VAL A 444 -18.14 15.15 13.03
C VAL A 444 -18.23 16.63 13.42
N ALA A 445 -19.02 16.97 14.44
CA ALA A 445 -19.21 18.33 14.91
C ALA A 445 -17.91 18.95 15.44
N HIS A 446 -17.07 18.15 16.10
CA HIS A 446 -15.82 18.61 16.71
C HIS A 446 -14.58 18.41 15.84
N ALA A 447 -14.69 17.79 14.66
CA ALA A 447 -13.55 17.50 13.77
C ALA A 447 -12.68 18.73 13.46
N PHE A 448 -13.30 19.92 13.43
CA PHE A 448 -12.65 21.21 13.18
C PHE A 448 -12.82 22.19 14.35
N GLY A 449 -13.07 21.67 15.55
CA GLY A 449 -13.25 22.44 16.78
C GLY A 449 -12.01 22.45 17.66
N ASN A 450 -12.20 22.63 18.97
CA ASN A 450 -11.13 22.54 19.95
C ASN A 450 -11.08 21.15 20.61
N TYR A 451 -9.87 20.58 20.75
CA TYR A 451 -9.69 19.26 21.35
C TYR A 451 -10.15 19.20 22.82
N ARG A 452 -10.03 20.30 23.58
CA ARG A 452 -10.53 20.40 24.96
C ARG A 452 -12.05 20.15 25.02
N ASP A 453 -12.78 20.77 24.12
CA ASP A 453 -14.24 20.65 24.05
C ASP A 453 -14.67 19.26 23.56
N LEU A 454 -13.92 18.70 22.60
CA LEU A 454 -14.10 17.31 22.16
C LEU A 454 -13.92 16.33 23.32
N LEU A 455 -12.83 16.43 24.07
CA LEU A 455 -12.53 15.54 25.19
C LEU A 455 -13.62 15.60 26.27
N ARG A 456 -14.10 16.81 26.57
CA ARG A 456 -15.24 17.01 27.48
C ARG A 456 -16.53 16.39 26.94
N ALA A 457 -16.85 16.62 25.67
CA ALA A 457 -18.07 16.10 25.06
C ALA A 457 -18.07 14.57 25.08
N VAL A 458 -16.92 13.93 24.80
CA VAL A 458 -16.73 12.48 24.92
C VAL A 458 -16.95 12.00 26.36
N ALA A 459 -16.37 12.67 27.34
CA ALA A 459 -16.54 12.31 28.75
C ALA A 459 -17.99 12.37 29.22
N LEU A 460 -18.83 13.20 28.59
CA LEU A 460 -20.23 13.37 28.93
C LEU A 460 -21.18 12.60 28.00
N HIS A 461 -20.71 11.92 26.96
CA HIS A 461 -21.61 11.22 26.06
C HIS A 461 -22.08 9.89 26.67
N PRO A 462 -23.39 9.56 26.69
CA PRO A 462 -23.89 8.32 27.31
C PRO A 462 -23.33 7.03 26.70
N ALA A 463 -23.02 7.00 25.39
CA ALA A 463 -22.39 5.84 24.76
C ALA A 463 -20.99 5.56 25.32
N MET A 464 -20.16 6.59 25.50
CA MET A 464 -18.85 6.47 26.16
C MET A 464 -19.03 6.09 27.64
N GLY A 465 -20.01 6.70 28.30
CA GLY A 465 -20.46 6.38 29.65
C GLY A 465 -20.72 4.88 29.89
N ILE A 466 -21.40 4.24 28.95
CA ILE A 466 -21.64 2.78 28.99
C ILE A 466 -20.37 2.02 28.64
N TYR A 467 -19.65 2.44 27.60
CA TYR A 467 -18.50 1.72 27.06
C TYR A 467 -17.35 1.59 28.07
N LEU A 468 -17.09 2.65 28.84
CA LEU A 468 -16.05 2.72 29.87
C LEU A 468 -16.60 2.84 31.30
N SER A 469 -17.84 2.40 31.48
CA SER A 469 -18.51 2.17 32.77
C SER A 469 -18.56 3.34 33.77
N HIS A 470 -18.40 4.59 33.34
CA HIS A 470 -18.59 5.76 34.21
C HIS A 470 -20.03 6.32 34.23
N LEU A 471 -20.92 5.86 33.34
CA LEU A 471 -22.35 6.12 33.46
C LEU A 471 -22.94 5.36 34.65
N GLY A 472 -23.54 6.09 35.59
CA GLY A 472 -24.06 5.51 36.83
C GLY A 472 -22.99 5.24 37.88
N ASN A 473 -21.74 5.68 37.67
CA ASN A 473 -20.67 5.55 38.66
C ASN A 473 -20.99 6.40 39.90
N GLN A 474 -20.76 5.86 41.10
CA GLN A 474 -21.14 6.52 42.36
C GLN A 474 -19.92 6.66 43.27
N LYS A 475 -19.95 7.70 44.11
CA LYS A 475 -18.96 7.90 45.16
C LYS A 475 -18.81 6.68 46.07
N ALA A 476 -17.60 6.56 46.63
CA ALA A 476 -17.24 5.48 47.53
C ALA A 476 -18.24 5.36 48.69
N ASN A 477 -18.63 4.13 48.99
CA ASN A 477 -19.39 3.80 50.19
C ASN A 477 -18.82 2.51 50.80
N PRO A 478 -17.91 2.63 51.78
CA PRO A 478 -17.26 1.48 52.41
C PRO A 478 -18.25 0.51 53.07
N ALA A 479 -19.38 1.00 53.59
CA ALA A 479 -20.40 0.14 54.20
C ALA A 479 -21.06 -0.79 53.17
N LEU A 480 -21.14 -0.38 51.91
CA LEU A 480 -21.65 -1.17 50.79
C LEU A 480 -20.54 -1.86 49.97
N LYS A 481 -19.27 -1.72 50.37
CA LYS A 481 -18.09 -2.13 49.59
C LYS A 481 -18.11 -1.61 48.15
N ARG A 482 -18.63 -0.39 47.97
CA ARG A 482 -18.69 0.28 46.68
C ARG A 482 -17.53 1.26 46.56
N TYR A 483 -16.81 1.19 45.45
CA TYR A 483 -15.72 2.09 45.09
C TYR A 483 -16.00 2.66 43.69
N PRO A 484 -15.51 3.88 43.38
CA PRO A 484 -15.63 4.43 42.04
C PRO A 484 -15.01 3.50 40.99
N ASP A 485 -15.67 3.36 39.84
CA ASP A 485 -15.12 2.66 38.68
C ASP A 485 -13.96 3.47 38.07
N GLU A 486 -12.84 2.81 37.80
CA GLU A 486 -11.58 3.40 37.36
C GLU A 486 -11.36 3.31 35.84
N ASN A 487 -12.20 2.59 35.09
CA ASN A 487 -11.96 2.31 33.66
C ASN A 487 -11.86 3.60 32.84
N PHE A 488 -12.88 4.47 32.90
CA PHE A 488 -12.84 5.73 32.17
C PHE A 488 -11.67 6.64 32.58
N ALA A 489 -11.34 6.70 33.88
CA ALA A 489 -10.22 7.49 34.38
C ALA A 489 -8.87 7.00 33.82
N ARG A 490 -8.69 5.69 33.70
CA ARG A 490 -7.52 5.09 33.06
C ARG A 490 -7.47 5.43 31.57
N GLU A 491 -8.53 5.16 30.83
CA GLU A 491 -8.50 5.29 29.38
C GLU A 491 -8.46 6.76 28.91
N ILE A 492 -9.11 7.69 29.64
CA ILE A 492 -9.03 9.11 29.29
C ILE A 492 -7.60 9.64 29.41
N MET A 493 -6.82 9.17 30.39
CA MET A 493 -5.39 9.48 30.51
C MET A 493 -4.55 8.72 29.47
N GLN A 494 -4.72 7.40 29.41
CA GLN A 494 -3.83 6.51 28.67
C GLN A 494 -4.02 6.57 27.16
N LEU A 495 -5.27 6.60 26.68
CA LEU A 495 -5.60 6.43 25.27
C LEU A 495 -6.08 7.73 24.63
N PHE A 496 -6.74 8.60 25.39
CA PHE A 496 -7.42 9.78 24.83
C PHE A 496 -6.68 11.10 25.09
N SER A 497 -5.61 11.13 25.88
CA SER A 497 -4.90 12.39 26.16
C SER A 497 -3.39 12.26 26.33
N ILE A 498 -2.91 11.78 27.48
CA ILE A 498 -1.53 11.97 27.90
C ILE A 498 -0.63 10.76 27.65
N GLY A 499 -1.17 9.59 27.36
CA GLY A 499 -0.36 8.39 27.12
C GLY A 499 0.29 7.86 28.39
N LEU A 500 1.09 6.79 28.25
CA LEU A 500 1.82 6.16 29.37
C LEU A 500 3.11 6.90 29.77
N TRP A 501 3.77 7.52 28.79
CA TRP A 501 5.13 8.06 28.91
C TRP A 501 5.17 9.54 28.57
N GLN A 502 5.92 10.33 29.33
CA GLN A 502 6.17 11.74 29.03
C GLN A 502 6.88 11.86 27.69
N LEU A 503 6.44 12.81 26.87
CA LEU A 503 6.92 13.00 25.50
C LEU A 503 7.62 14.34 25.35
N ASN A 504 8.64 14.37 24.50
CA ASN A 504 9.13 15.60 23.89
C ASN A 504 8.11 16.09 22.84
N PRO A 505 8.13 17.37 22.44
CA PRO A 505 7.25 17.89 21.38
C PRO A 505 7.35 17.12 20.06
N ASP A 506 8.48 16.47 19.77
CA ASP A 506 8.73 15.65 18.59
C ASP A 506 8.19 14.22 18.69
N GLY A 507 7.51 13.88 19.80
CA GLY A 507 6.92 12.57 20.05
C GLY A 507 7.88 11.49 20.57
N THR A 508 9.16 11.80 20.75
CA THR A 508 10.11 10.90 21.41
C THR A 508 9.85 10.84 22.92
N HIS A 509 10.19 9.72 23.56
CA HIS A 509 10.06 9.60 25.02
C HIS A 509 11.04 10.54 25.72
N ARG A 510 10.57 11.21 26.77
CA ARG A 510 11.46 11.86 27.74
C ARG A 510 12.10 10.80 28.62
N LEU A 511 13.42 10.80 28.66
CA LEU A 511 14.21 9.85 29.44
C LEU A 511 14.72 10.54 30.71
N SER A 512 14.70 9.81 31.83
CA SER A 512 15.15 10.29 33.14
C SER A 512 16.65 10.57 33.15
N ASP A 513 17.05 11.61 33.88
CA ASP A 513 18.46 11.90 34.19
C ASP A 513 18.98 11.19 35.46
N GLY A 514 18.16 10.31 36.05
CA GLY A 514 18.45 9.63 37.31
C GLY A 514 17.99 10.40 38.55
N THR A 515 17.38 11.58 38.40
CA THR A 515 16.79 12.37 39.49
C THR A 515 15.26 12.50 39.40
N ASP A 516 14.67 12.16 38.25
CA ASP A 516 13.21 12.16 38.07
C ASP A 516 12.54 11.10 38.97
N LEU A 517 11.36 11.43 39.48
CA LEU A 517 10.53 10.52 40.27
C LEU A 517 9.34 10.02 39.46
N ASP A 518 8.97 8.76 39.66
CA ASP A 518 7.68 8.26 39.22
C ASP A 518 6.53 8.89 40.04
N PRO A 519 5.27 8.80 39.57
CA PRO A 519 4.10 9.30 40.31
C PRO A 519 3.92 8.70 41.71
N GLU A 520 4.52 7.54 42.00
CA GLU A 520 4.56 6.92 43.32
C GLU A 520 5.70 7.46 44.22
N GLY A 521 6.58 8.31 43.70
CA GLY A 521 7.68 8.96 44.41
C GLY A 521 9.00 8.19 44.41
N ASN A 522 9.16 7.16 43.57
CA ASN A 522 10.39 6.39 43.43
C ASN A 522 11.31 6.99 42.35
N VAL A 523 12.62 6.92 42.56
CA VAL A 523 13.61 7.40 41.58
C VAL A 523 13.59 6.53 40.32
N ILE A 524 13.50 7.17 39.15
CA ILE A 524 13.55 6.53 37.84
C ILE A 524 15.01 6.43 37.39
N PRO A 525 15.52 5.24 37.01
CA PRO A 525 16.89 5.10 36.52
C PRO A 525 17.21 5.97 35.30
N GLU A 526 18.47 6.41 35.19
CA GLU A 526 18.95 7.19 34.05
C GLU A 526 18.70 6.43 32.73
N GLY A 527 18.14 7.13 31.73
CA GLY A 527 17.85 6.57 30.41
C GLY A 527 16.52 5.83 30.29
N GLU A 528 15.77 5.64 31.38
CA GLU A 528 14.43 5.04 31.33
C GLU A 528 13.34 6.07 31.01
N PRO A 529 12.26 5.70 30.28
CA PRO A 529 11.13 6.58 30.03
C PRO A 529 10.42 7.02 31.31
N ILE A 530 10.03 8.29 31.38
CA ILE A 530 9.32 8.86 32.54
C ILE A 530 7.81 8.61 32.41
N PRO A 531 7.14 7.95 33.37
CA PRO A 531 5.69 7.74 33.32
C PRO A 531 4.91 9.05 33.53
N THR A 532 3.70 9.12 32.99
CA THR A 532 2.81 10.30 33.05
C THR A 532 1.89 10.32 34.27
N TYR A 533 1.46 9.16 34.75
CA TYR A 533 0.54 8.99 35.88
C TYR A 533 0.74 7.62 36.54
N GLY A 534 0.35 7.52 37.82
CA GLY A 534 0.44 6.31 38.63
C GLY A 534 -0.92 5.73 39.00
N ASN A 535 -0.93 4.67 39.81
CA ASN A 535 -2.20 4.08 40.24
C ASN A 535 -3.03 5.04 41.12
N GLY A 536 -2.36 5.85 41.94
CA GLY A 536 -3.02 6.87 42.76
C GLY A 536 -3.79 7.90 41.94
N ASP A 537 -3.21 8.35 40.82
CA ASP A 537 -3.86 9.30 39.91
C ASP A 537 -5.12 8.73 39.27
N ILE A 538 -5.12 7.42 38.95
CA ILE A 538 -6.30 6.73 38.41
C ILE A 538 -7.43 6.74 39.44
N THR A 539 -7.12 6.41 40.70
CA THR A 539 -8.10 6.42 41.79
C THR A 539 -8.65 7.82 42.03
N GLU A 540 -7.80 8.84 42.06
CA GLU A 540 -8.21 10.23 42.27
C GLU A 540 -9.06 10.77 41.11
N LEU A 541 -8.68 10.46 39.87
CA LEU A 541 -9.45 10.85 38.69
C LEU A 541 -10.78 10.08 38.57
N ALA A 542 -10.85 8.81 39.01
CA ALA A 542 -12.09 8.04 39.04
C ALA A 542 -13.16 8.71 39.92
N ARG A 543 -12.74 9.33 41.03
CA ARG A 543 -13.64 10.09 41.92
C ARG A 543 -14.30 11.27 41.20
N VAL A 544 -13.60 11.91 40.24
CA VAL A 544 -14.13 13.03 39.44
C VAL A 544 -15.33 12.62 38.58
N PHE A 545 -15.33 11.40 38.04
CA PHE A 545 -16.39 10.94 37.14
C PHE A 545 -17.55 10.22 37.85
N THR A 546 -17.62 10.30 39.17
CA THR A 546 -18.78 9.83 39.95
C THR A 546 -19.95 10.80 39.84
N GLY A 547 -21.19 10.29 39.87
CA GLY A 547 -22.42 11.08 39.85
C GLY A 547 -22.97 11.39 38.46
N LEU A 548 -22.36 10.89 37.37
CA LEU A 548 -22.88 11.06 36.02
C LEU A 548 -23.97 10.03 35.69
N SER A 549 -25.07 10.47 35.09
CA SER A 549 -26.17 9.60 34.63
C SER A 549 -26.87 10.19 33.41
N PHE A 550 -27.85 9.49 32.84
CA PHE A 550 -28.58 9.94 31.65
C PHE A 550 -29.20 11.34 31.82
N GLY A 551 -29.02 12.20 30.81
CA GLY A 551 -29.38 13.62 30.88
C GLY A 551 -30.88 13.90 30.95
N ASN A 552 -31.68 13.05 30.34
CA ASN A 552 -33.15 13.14 30.29
C ASN A 552 -33.85 12.71 31.59
N ASN A 553 -33.12 12.13 32.56
CA ASN A 553 -33.73 11.59 33.77
C ASN A 553 -33.94 12.66 34.86
N ALA A 554 -34.99 12.44 35.67
CA ALA A 554 -35.38 13.30 36.79
C ALA A 554 -34.72 12.93 38.12
N ASN A 555 -33.99 11.81 38.15
CA ASN A 555 -33.23 11.28 39.28
C ASN A 555 -31.98 10.53 38.76
N PHE A 556 -31.12 10.06 39.67
CA PHE A 556 -29.97 9.22 39.34
C PHE A 556 -30.43 7.80 38.94
N ALA A 557 -31.02 7.69 37.76
CA ALA A 557 -31.55 6.46 37.20
C ALA A 557 -30.92 6.17 35.84
N LEU A 558 -30.91 4.90 35.47
CA LEU A 558 -30.37 4.42 34.19
C LEU A 558 -31.45 4.34 33.08
N ASN A 559 -32.69 4.75 33.38
CA ASN A 559 -33.82 4.71 32.46
C ASN A 559 -34.80 5.88 32.73
N PRO A 560 -35.50 6.38 31.69
CA PRO A 560 -35.36 6.04 30.26
C PRO A 560 -34.00 6.44 29.66
N ARG A 561 -33.55 5.73 28.62
CA ARG A 561 -32.27 5.99 27.94
C ARG A 561 -32.49 7.02 26.84
N ASP A 562 -31.75 8.13 26.89
CA ASP A 562 -31.65 9.08 25.76
C ASP A 562 -30.17 9.38 25.51
N PHE A 563 -29.69 8.94 24.35
CA PHE A 563 -28.31 9.11 23.94
C PHE A 563 -28.05 10.46 23.27
N THR A 564 -29.10 11.21 22.91
CA THR A 564 -28.97 12.50 22.24
C THR A 564 -28.74 13.67 23.21
N GLN A 565 -28.76 13.38 24.51
CA GLN A 565 -28.51 14.34 25.57
C GLN A 565 -27.20 13.95 26.29
N PRO A 566 -26.29 14.91 26.54
CA PRO A 566 -25.15 14.68 27.41
C PRO A 566 -25.60 14.16 28.79
N MET A 567 -24.78 13.33 29.41
CA MET A 567 -24.96 12.90 30.78
C MET A 567 -25.05 14.11 31.71
N LYS A 568 -25.91 13.98 32.72
CA LYS A 568 -26.15 14.96 33.77
C LYS A 568 -25.44 14.53 35.05
N MET A 569 -24.87 15.51 35.74
CA MET A 569 -24.23 15.31 37.04
C MET A 569 -25.22 15.39 38.19
N TRP A 570 -25.07 14.47 39.15
CA TRP A 570 -25.85 14.37 40.37
C TRP A 570 -24.91 14.47 41.57
N ASP A 571 -24.78 15.67 42.12
CA ASP A 571 -23.80 15.92 43.20
C ASP A 571 -24.06 15.08 44.46
N ALA A 572 -25.29 14.62 44.68
CA ALA A 572 -25.62 13.69 45.76
C ALA A 572 -24.85 12.36 45.64
N GLU A 573 -24.54 11.94 44.42
CA GLU A 573 -23.84 10.71 44.08
C GLU A 573 -22.36 10.95 43.70
N HIS A 574 -21.96 12.21 43.54
CA HIS A 574 -20.58 12.64 43.29
C HIS A 574 -19.75 12.68 44.59
N ASP A 575 -18.49 12.29 44.49
CA ASP A 575 -17.51 12.45 45.56
C ASP A 575 -17.10 13.92 45.65
N CYS A 576 -17.63 14.66 46.64
CA CYS A 576 -17.32 16.08 46.83
C CYS A 576 -16.12 16.34 47.75
N GLU A 577 -15.41 15.30 48.20
CA GLU A 577 -14.21 15.48 49.01
C GLU A 577 -13.05 16.01 48.15
N PRO A 578 -12.01 16.62 48.76
CA PRO A 578 -10.83 17.08 48.04
C PRO A 578 -10.18 15.97 47.21
N LYS A 579 -9.54 16.37 46.10
CA LYS A 579 -8.83 15.46 45.20
C LYS A 579 -7.49 16.05 44.78
N LEU A 580 -6.49 15.22 44.53
CA LEU A 580 -5.20 15.63 43.97
C LEU A 580 -4.99 14.94 42.63
N LEU A 581 -5.08 15.70 41.53
CA LEU A 581 -4.93 15.15 40.19
C LEU A 581 -3.50 15.34 39.67
N LEU A 582 -2.89 14.27 39.16
CA LEU A 582 -1.56 14.25 38.54
C LEU A 582 -0.49 14.92 39.42
N GLY A 583 -0.57 14.67 40.73
CA GLY A 583 0.32 15.24 41.76
C GLY A 583 0.39 16.77 41.87
N THR A 584 -0.38 17.52 41.08
CA THR A 584 -0.16 18.96 40.86
C THR A 584 -1.42 19.81 41.02
N LEU A 585 -2.59 19.28 40.62
CA LEU A 585 -3.85 20.02 40.70
C LEU A 585 -4.66 19.61 41.94
N ASN A 586 -4.72 20.50 42.92
CA ASN A 586 -5.59 20.34 44.09
C ASN A 586 -7.03 20.79 43.76
N LEU A 587 -7.96 19.85 43.71
CA LEU A 587 -9.38 20.14 43.68
C LEU A 587 -9.91 20.29 45.11
N PRO A 588 -10.54 21.43 45.46
CA PRO A 588 -11.02 21.67 46.81
C PRO A 588 -12.23 20.79 47.14
N ALA A 589 -12.52 20.65 48.44
CA ALA A 589 -13.82 20.12 48.87
C ALA A 589 -14.95 20.96 48.25
N ARG A 590 -15.97 20.29 47.71
CA ARG A 590 -17.14 20.93 47.11
C ARG A 590 -18.36 20.81 48.01
N THR A 591 -19.25 21.78 47.92
CA THR A 591 -20.60 21.65 48.49
C THR A 591 -21.54 21.13 47.40
N PRO A 592 -22.26 20.02 47.62
CA PRO A 592 -23.24 19.53 46.64
C PRO A 592 -24.25 20.60 46.27
N SER A 593 -24.49 20.81 44.97
CA SER A 593 -25.52 21.73 44.51
C SER A 593 -26.92 21.23 44.86
N ALA A 594 -27.87 22.16 45.03
CA ALA A 594 -29.24 21.80 45.34
C ALA A 594 -29.93 21.13 44.14
N GLY A 595 -30.71 20.08 44.42
CA GLY A 595 -31.51 19.41 43.40
C GLY A 595 -30.66 18.67 42.37
N ASN A 596 -30.88 18.96 41.08
CA ASN A 596 -30.27 18.28 39.94
C ASN A 596 -29.37 19.21 39.10
N LEU A 597 -28.84 20.28 39.70
CA LEU A 597 -27.98 21.26 39.01
C LEU A 597 -26.60 20.68 38.66
N GLY A 598 -26.05 19.81 39.51
CA GLY A 598 -24.80 19.09 39.25
C GLY A 598 -23.56 19.97 39.11
N THR A 599 -23.63 21.24 39.53
CA THR A 599 -22.58 22.23 39.25
C THR A 599 -21.29 21.94 40.01
N ALA A 600 -21.38 21.26 41.17
CA ALA A 600 -20.19 20.95 41.96
C ALA A 600 -19.35 19.88 41.28
N GLY A 601 -19.94 18.75 40.89
CA GLY A 601 -19.23 17.67 40.21
C GLY A 601 -18.80 18.05 38.80
N LEU A 602 -19.60 18.83 38.06
CA LEU A 602 -19.18 19.31 36.74
C LEU A 602 -17.97 20.25 36.81
N ALA A 603 -17.84 21.04 37.88
CA ALA A 603 -16.65 21.88 38.06
C ALA A 603 -15.37 21.05 38.31
N ASP A 604 -15.49 19.85 38.91
CA ASP A 604 -14.38 18.91 39.04
C ASP A 604 -14.07 18.22 37.71
N VAL A 605 -15.11 17.82 36.94
CA VAL A 605 -14.95 17.28 35.58
C VAL A 605 -14.23 18.30 34.68
N ASP A 606 -14.67 19.55 34.69
CA ASP A 606 -14.10 20.61 33.86
C ASP A 606 -12.63 20.86 34.21
N ALA A 607 -12.30 20.93 35.50
CA ALA A 607 -10.93 21.11 35.96
C ALA A 607 -10.03 19.92 35.60
N ALA A 608 -10.54 18.68 35.67
CA ALA A 608 -9.80 17.50 35.25
C ALA A 608 -9.56 17.49 33.73
N ILE A 609 -10.56 17.83 32.92
CA ILE A 609 -10.41 17.96 31.47
C ILE A 609 -9.39 19.05 31.13
N ASP A 610 -9.42 20.19 31.82
CA ASP A 610 -8.44 21.27 31.63
C ASP A 610 -7.02 20.82 31.99
N GLN A 611 -6.85 20.07 33.08
CA GLN A 611 -5.55 19.52 33.47
C GLN A 611 -4.99 18.57 32.42
N LEU A 612 -5.82 17.64 31.90
CA LEU A 612 -5.41 16.71 30.86
C LEU A 612 -5.08 17.45 29.57
N PHE A 613 -5.94 18.36 29.13
CA PHE A 613 -5.75 19.14 27.90
C PHE A 613 -4.48 20.00 27.91
N ASN A 614 -4.17 20.61 29.06
CA ASN A 614 -2.98 21.45 29.22
C ASN A 614 -1.69 20.64 29.44
N HIS A 615 -1.79 19.32 29.61
CA HIS A 615 -0.61 18.47 29.73
C HIS A 615 0.23 18.53 28.43
N PRO A 616 1.57 18.67 28.52
CA PRO A 616 2.44 18.82 27.35
C PRO A 616 2.33 17.66 26.34
N ASN A 617 2.07 16.44 26.82
CA ASN A 617 1.96 15.26 25.95
C ASN A 617 0.80 15.29 24.94
N VAL A 618 -0.28 16.02 25.18
CA VAL A 618 -1.50 15.87 24.34
C VAL A 618 -1.22 16.17 22.87
N GLY A 619 -0.46 17.22 22.60
CA GLY A 619 -0.07 17.61 21.23
C GLY A 619 0.65 16.47 20.48
N PRO A 620 1.83 16.02 20.94
CA PRO A 620 2.57 14.95 20.28
C PRO A 620 1.83 13.61 20.28
N PHE A 621 1.10 13.29 21.36
CA PHE A 621 0.39 12.02 21.48
C PHE A 621 -0.79 11.91 20.50
N ILE A 622 -1.63 12.93 20.42
CA ILE A 622 -2.77 12.97 19.49
C ILE A 622 -2.31 13.26 18.06
N GLY A 623 -1.33 14.15 17.89
CA GLY A 623 -0.72 14.44 16.60
C GLY A 623 -0.18 13.20 15.91
N ARG A 624 0.63 12.39 16.60
CA ARG A 624 1.16 11.13 16.06
C ARG A 624 0.04 10.18 15.61
N GLN A 625 -0.99 10.00 16.43
CA GLN A 625 -2.10 9.09 16.09
C GLN A 625 -2.90 9.58 14.89
N LEU A 626 -3.19 10.88 14.80
CA LEU A 626 -3.89 11.45 13.64
C LEU A 626 -3.06 11.33 12.35
N ILE A 627 -1.74 11.58 12.41
CA ILE A 627 -0.85 11.35 11.26
C ILE A 627 -0.92 9.88 10.83
N GLN A 628 -0.88 8.93 11.78
CA GLN A 628 -1.01 7.50 11.47
C GLN A 628 -2.34 7.14 10.82
N ARG A 629 -3.45 7.81 11.19
CA ARG A 629 -4.76 7.53 10.57
C ARG A 629 -4.89 8.14 9.17
N LEU A 630 -4.23 9.26 8.89
CA LEU A 630 -4.42 10.05 7.67
C LEU A 630 -3.33 9.86 6.61
N VAL A 631 -2.05 9.81 7.00
CA VAL A 631 -0.92 9.97 6.06
C VAL A 631 0.06 8.79 6.09
N THR A 632 0.74 8.53 7.21
CA THR A 632 1.86 7.57 7.27
C THR A 632 1.94 6.88 8.63
N SER A 633 2.32 5.60 8.65
CA SER A 633 2.44 4.82 9.89
C SER A 633 3.65 5.22 10.73
N ASN A 634 4.68 5.77 10.08
CA ASN A 634 5.98 6.06 10.68
C ASN A 634 6.41 7.52 10.38
N PRO A 635 5.70 8.53 10.92
CA PRO A 635 6.09 9.92 10.72
C PRO A 635 7.44 10.23 11.39
N SER A 636 8.23 11.12 10.79
CA SER A 636 9.47 11.59 11.43
C SER A 636 9.18 12.39 12.71
N ALA A 637 10.20 12.49 13.56
CA ALA A 637 10.16 13.33 14.76
C ALA A 637 9.86 14.80 14.41
N GLN A 638 10.40 15.30 13.28
CA GLN A 638 10.15 16.66 12.82
C GLN A 638 8.68 16.87 12.46
N TYR A 639 8.07 15.91 11.75
CA TYR A 639 6.67 15.99 11.38
C TYR A 639 5.75 15.97 12.61
N ILE A 640 6.00 15.08 13.57
CA ILE A 640 5.28 15.11 14.86
C ILE A 640 5.49 16.47 15.56
N GLY A 641 6.72 17.00 15.55
CA GLY A 641 7.05 18.31 16.12
C GLY A 641 6.25 19.47 15.52
N ASN A 642 6.10 19.51 14.19
CA ASN A 642 5.32 20.53 13.48
C ASN A 642 3.84 20.46 13.89
N VAL A 643 3.27 19.26 13.94
CA VAL A 643 1.87 19.06 14.33
C VAL A 643 1.66 19.38 15.82
N SER A 644 2.60 19.02 16.69
CA SER A 644 2.60 19.40 18.11
C SER A 644 2.65 20.90 18.32
N ALA A 645 3.44 21.62 17.51
CA ALA A 645 3.52 23.07 17.56
C ALA A 645 2.18 23.72 17.16
N ALA A 646 1.55 23.24 16.09
CA ALA A 646 0.21 23.69 15.68
C ALA A 646 -0.88 23.36 16.72
N PHE A 647 -0.75 22.22 17.41
CA PHE A 647 -1.62 21.92 18.56
C PHE A 647 -1.36 22.87 19.73
N ALA A 648 -0.11 23.24 19.98
CA ALA A 648 0.25 24.17 21.06
C ALA A 648 -0.26 25.59 20.82
N ASP A 649 -0.19 26.06 19.58
CA ASP A 649 -0.63 27.38 19.16
C ASP A 649 -1.00 27.35 17.67
N ASN A 650 -2.23 27.75 17.34
CA ASN A 650 -2.70 27.89 15.96
C ASN A 650 -2.17 29.13 15.21
N GLY A 651 -1.19 29.83 15.77
CA GLY A 651 -0.67 31.10 15.28
C GLY A 651 -1.39 32.33 15.85
N SER A 652 -2.39 32.13 16.71
CA SER A 652 -3.16 33.19 17.39
C SER A 652 -3.25 32.99 18.91
N GLY A 653 -2.38 32.15 19.49
CA GLY A 653 -2.36 31.82 20.90
C GLY A 653 -3.43 30.82 21.34
N VAL A 654 -4.12 30.15 20.41
CA VAL A 654 -5.18 29.17 20.73
C VAL A 654 -4.61 27.76 20.65
N ARG A 655 -4.51 27.12 21.82
CA ARG A 655 -4.15 25.71 21.95
C ARG A 655 -5.29 24.80 21.50
N GLY A 656 -4.97 23.69 20.85
CA GLY A 656 -5.88 22.58 20.58
C GLY A 656 -6.87 22.81 19.45
N ASP A 657 -6.65 23.82 18.60
CA ASP A 657 -7.45 24.08 17.40
C ASP A 657 -7.21 22.98 16.35
N LEU A 658 -8.21 22.11 16.14
CA LEU A 658 -8.08 20.98 15.25
C LEU A 658 -8.03 21.39 13.77
N LYS A 659 -8.46 22.60 13.38
CA LYS A 659 -8.22 23.10 12.01
C LYS A 659 -6.74 23.29 11.75
N ALA A 660 -6.03 23.91 12.70
CA ALA A 660 -4.59 24.12 12.59
C ALA A 660 -3.83 22.79 12.60
N VAL A 661 -4.25 21.85 13.44
CA VAL A 661 -3.69 20.48 13.47
C VAL A 661 -3.90 19.76 12.14
N VAL A 662 -5.12 19.79 11.58
CA VAL A 662 -5.43 19.15 10.29
C VAL A 662 -4.61 19.77 9.15
N ARG A 663 -4.47 21.10 9.11
CA ARG A 663 -3.57 21.78 8.15
C ARG A 663 -2.13 21.32 8.33
N ALA A 664 -1.61 21.33 9.55
CA ALA A 664 -0.25 20.92 9.84
C ALA A 664 0.02 19.46 9.44
N ILE A 665 -0.98 18.58 9.53
CA ILE A 665 -0.88 17.20 9.04
C ILE A 665 -0.86 17.17 7.51
N LEU A 666 -1.87 17.74 6.86
CA LEU A 666 -2.05 17.58 5.42
C LEU A 666 -1.15 18.48 4.57
N LEU A 667 -0.47 19.47 5.16
CA LEU A 667 0.43 20.37 4.44
C LEU A 667 1.89 20.22 4.87
N ASP A 668 2.20 19.25 5.76
CA ASP A 668 3.59 19.02 6.16
C ASP A 668 4.48 18.70 4.95
N PRO A 669 5.70 19.26 4.86
CA PRO A 669 6.63 18.93 3.79
C PRO A 669 6.85 17.43 3.63
N GLU A 670 6.95 16.65 4.72
CA GLU A 670 7.12 15.19 4.63
C GLU A 670 5.91 14.52 3.95
N ALA A 671 4.71 15.03 4.18
CA ALA A 671 3.48 14.49 3.60
C ALA A 671 3.31 14.85 2.12
N ARG A 672 3.83 16.01 1.68
CA ARG A 672 3.70 16.51 0.29
C ARG A 672 4.92 16.22 -0.58
N ASP A 673 6.03 15.78 0.01
CA ASP A 673 7.26 15.47 -0.71
C ASP A 673 7.01 14.35 -1.76
N PRO A 674 7.27 14.60 -3.05
CA PRO A 674 7.20 13.59 -4.10
C PRO A 674 8.26 12.48 -3.90
N ALA A 675 9.45 12.79 -3.37
CA ALA A 675 10.50 11.79 -3.16
C ALA A 675 10.08 10.71 -2.15
N LYS A 676 9.12 11.01 -1.26
CA LYS A 676 8.56 10.05 -0.32
C LYS A 676 7.70 8.96 -0.96
N ARG A 677 7.27 9.13 -2.21
CA ARG A 677 6.58 8.08 -2.98
C ARG A 677 7.46 6.86 -3.21
N ASP A 678 8.75 7.07 -3.41
CA ASP A 678 9.72 6.01 -3.74
C ASP A 678 10.46 5.49 -2.50
N ASP A 679 10.25 6.11 -1.34
CA ASP A 679 10.81 5.68 -0.06
C ASP A 679 10.07 4.41 0.45
N PRO A 680 10.73 3.25 0.52
CA PRO A 680 10.09 2.00 0.95
C PRO A 680 9.70 1.99 2.42
N THR A 681 10.15 2.97 3.22
CA THR A 681 9.81 3.12 4.64
C THR A 681 8.68 4.10 4.91
N PHE A 682 8.23 4.84 3.88
CA PHE A 682 7.16 5.82 3.99
C PHE A 682 5.79 5.26 3.56
N GLY A 683 4.74 5.83 4.15
CA GLY A 683 3.35 5.52 3.86
C GLY A 683 2.69 4.66 4.92
N LYS A 684 1.50 4.17 4.60
CA LYS A 684 0.73 3.28 5.47
C LYS A 684 -0.07 2.27 4.66
N LEU A 685 -0.36 1.12 5.26
CA LEU A 685 -1.36 0.22 4.69
C LEU A 685 -2.73 0.90 4.81
N ARG A 686 -3.44 1.00 3.69
CA ARG A 686 -4.80 1.53 3.61
C ARG A 686 -5.72 0.60 4.39
N GLU A 687 -6.50 1.18 5.28
CA GLU A 687 -7.47 0.42 6.06
C GLU A 687 -8.45 -0.31 5.14
N PRO A 688 -8.82 -1.57 5.44
CA PRO A 688 -9.68 -2.37 4.59
C PRO A 688 -10.98 -1.70 4.16
N LEU A 689 -11.67 -1.02 5.07
CA LEU A 689 -12.92 -0.32 4.74
C LEU A 689 -12.67 0.87 3.80
N LEU A 690 -11.56 1.59 3.97
CA LEU A 690 -11.17 2.71 3.10
C LEU A 690 -10.76 2.25 1.69
N ARG A 691 -10.30 1.01 1.53
CA ARG A 691 -10.10 0.41 0.20
C ARG A 691 -11.42 0.26 -0.55
N VAL A 692 -12.49 -0.17 0.13
CA VAL A 692 -13.83 -0.26 -0.48
C VAL A 692 -14.38 1.13 -0.79
N ALA A 693 -14.21 2.10 0.14
CA ALA A 693 -14.63 3.47 -0.10
C ALA A 693 -13.94 4.07 -1.32
N ASN A 694 -12.62 3.92 -1.46
CA ASN A 694 -11.89 4.40 -2.63
C ASN A 694 -12.38 3.74 -3.93
N LEU A 695 -12.59 2.41 -3.95
CA LEU A 695 -13.19 1.74 -5.09
C LEU A 695 -14.57 2.33 -5.45
N ALA A 696 -15.43 2.52 -4.45
CA ALA A 696 -16.76 3.07 -4.68
C ALA A 696 -16.72 4.50 -5.23
N HIS A 697 -15.81 5.35 -4.73
CA HIS A 697 -15.60 6.71 -5.21
C HIS A 697 -15.09 6.75 -6.64
N ALA A 698 -14.04 5.97 -6.95
CA ALA A 698 -13.36 5.95 -8.24
C ALA A 698 -14.31 5.70 -9.45
N PHE A 699 -15.41 5.00 -9.22
CA PHE A 699 -16.42 4.63 -10.22
C PHE A 699 -17.82 5.17 -9.89
N ASN A 700 -17.91 6.22 -9.05
CA ASN A 700 -19.15 6.88 -8.64
C ASN A 700 -20.28 5.88 -8.32
N ALA A 701 -19.95 4.87 -7.50
CA ALA A 701 -20.87 3.79 -7.20
C ALA A 701 -22.18 4.38 -6.67
N SER A 702 -23.31 3.83 -7.12
CA SER A 702 -24.62 4.38 -6.79
C SER A 702 -25.69 3.30 -6.78
N SER A 703 -26.80 3.59 -6.12
CA SER A 703 -28.03 2.81 -6.27
C SER A 703 -29.08 3.63 -7.01
N PRO A 704 -30.08 3.00 -7.64
CA PRO A 704 -31.20 3.73 -8.25
C PRO A 704 -31.94 4.67 -7.28
N SER A 705 -31.88 4.41 -5.97
CA SER A 705 -32.46 5.27 -4.95
C SER A 705 -31.63 6.50 -4.58
N GLY A 706 -30.33 6.52 -4.92
CA GLY A 706 -29.36 7.51 -4.42
C GLY A 706 -28.92 7.29 -2.96
N TRP A 707 -29.31 6.17 -2.33
CA TRP A 707 -28.94 5.81 -0.96
C TRP A 707 -28.06 4.56 -0.90
N TYR A 708 -27.26 4.46 0.16
CA TYR A 708 -26.21 3.45 0.31
C TYR A 708 -26.45 2.56 1.53
N PRO A 709 -27.41 1.61 1.47
CA PRO A 709 -27.59 0.62 2.53
C PRO A 709 -26.50 -0.45 2.41
N LEU A 710 -25.30 -0.07 2.85
CA LEU A 710 -24.10 -0.90 2.88
C LEU A 710 -23.73 -1.18 4.34
N ASP A 711 -23.52 -2.44 4.69
CA ASP A 711 -23.12 -2.90 6.01
C ASP A 711 -22.32 -4.22 5.93
N GLN A 712 -21.84 -4.70 7.09
CA GLN A 712 -21.21 -6.02 7.27
C GLN A 712 -19.85 -6.23 6.58
N PHE A 713 -19.06 -5.16 6.45
CA PHE A 713 -17.69 -5.25 5.95
C PHE A 713 -16.76 -5.97 6.94
N ALA A 714 -17.16 -6.12 8.20
CA ALA A 714 -16.44 -6.94 9.16
C ALA A 714 -16.28 -8.40 8.74
N ILE A 715 -17.13 -8.93 7.85
CA ILE A 715 -17.02 -10.31 7.35
C ILE A 715 -15.81 -10.47 6.40
N PRO A 716 -15.72 -9.74 5.28
CA PRO A 716 -14.56 -9.82 4.39
C PRO A 716 -13.30 -9.12 4.93
N PHE A 717 -13.44 -8.14 5.83
CA PHE A 717 -12.36 -7.22 6.18
C PHE A 717 -12.04 -7.05 7.67
N ALA A 718 -12.82 -7.67 8.58
CA ALA A 718 -12.69 -7.49 10.04
C ALA A 718 -12.82 -6.03 10.53
N GLN A 719 -13.38 -5.15 9.71
CA GLN A 719 -13.56 -3.73 10.00
C GLN A 719 -14.94 -3.25 9.54
N ASP A 720 -15.67 -2.59 10.45
CA ASP A 720 -16.94 -1.91 10.19
C ASP A 720 -17.00 -0.63 11.05
N PRO A 721 -17.60 0.48 10.57
CA PRO A 721 -17.65 1.70 11.36
C PRO A 721 -18.42 1.45 12.66
N MET A 722 -17.85 1.92 13.78
CA MET A 722 -18.39 1.78 15.14
C MET A 722 -18.48 0.34 15.69
N ASN A 723 -17.80 -0.65 15.05
CA ASN A 723 -17.77 -2.05 15.51
C ASN A 723 -16.38 -2.48 16.04
N ALA A 724 -15.71 -1.60 16.78
CA ALA A 724 -14.37 -1.85 17.30
C ALA A 724 -14.29 -3.11 18.19
N PRO A 725 -13.31 -4.01 18.01
CA PRO A 725 -13.14 -5.21 18.83
C PRO A 725 -12.64 -4.93 20.25
N SER A 726 -12.00 -3.78 20.50
CA SER A 726 -11.39 -3.44 21.79
C SER A 726 -11.32 -1.92 21.98
N VAL A 727 -10.90 -1.48 23.18
CA VAL A 727 -10.61 -0.07 23.49
C VAL A 727 -9.47 0.51 22.66
N PHE A 728 -8.61 -0.32 22.07
CA PHE A 728 -7.57 0.07 21.12
C PHE A 728 -8.08 0.15 19.67
N ASN A 729 -9.40 0.17 19.49
CA ASN A 729 -10.05 0.03 18.21
C ASN A 729 -9.73 -1.32 17.52
N PHE A 730 -9.63 -1.34 16.17
CA PHE A 730 -9.33 -2.52 15.35
C PHE A 730 -7.89 -3.01 15.50
N PHE A 731 -6.95 -2.10 15.76
CA PHE A 731 -5.52 -2.39 15.77
C PHE A 731 -4.73 -1.40 16.63
N LEU A 732 -3.65 -1.90 17.25
CA LEU A 732 -2.79 -1.11 18.13
C LEU A 732 -1.95 -0.12 17.31
N PRO A 733 -1.85 1.17 17.73
CA PRO A 733 -1.04 2.18 17.04
C PRO A 733 0.46 1.83 16.88
N ASN A 734 0.96 0.93 17.73
CA ASN A 734 2.34 0.45 17.73
C ASN A 734 2.49 -1.00 17.24
N HIS A 735 1.45 -1.59 16.63
CA HIS A 735 1.58 -2.94 16.09
C HIS A 735 2.63 -2.96 14.96
N SER A 736 3.56 -3.91 15.08
CA SER A 736 4.55 -4.21 14.04
C SER A 736 4.46 -5.69 13.68
N PRO A 737 4.17 -6.04 12.42
CA PRO A 737 4.15 -7.43 11.99
C PRO A 737 5.58 -8.01 12.01
N PRO A 738 5.76 -9.29 12.40
CA PRO A 738 7.06 -9.94 12.38
C PRO A 738 7.72 -9.89 10.99
N GLY A 739 9.03 -9.62 10.94
CA GLY A 739 9.80 -9.57 9.70
C GLY A 739 10.58 -8.26 9.54
N ALA A 740 10.75 -7.83 8.28
CA ALA A 740 11.58 -6.67 7.92
C ALA A 740 11.15 -5.37 8.63
N LEU A 741 9.85 -5.13 8.81
CA LEU A 741 9.34 -3.94 9.49
C LEU A 741 9.79 -3.88 10.96
N THR A 742 9.57 -4.95 11.73
CA THR A 742 10.06 -5.05 13.11
C THR A 742 11.59 -4.96 13.19
N GLN A 743 12.32 -5.55 12.24
CA GLN A 743 13.79 -5.47 12.22
C GLN A 743 14.30 -4.04 11.98
N LEU A 744 13.53 -3.22 11.26
CA LEU A 744 13.78 -1.80 11.04
C LEU A 744 13.21 -0.90 12.15
N GLY A 745 12.53 -1.46 13.15
CA GLY A 745 11.86 -0.69 14.21
C GLY A 745 10.65 0.10 13.73
N LEU A 746 10.09 -0.24 12.58
CA LEU A 746 8.90 0.41 12.00
C LEU A 746 7.62 -0.25 12.52
N VAL A 747 6.52 0.51 12.53
CA VAL A 747 5.18 0.01 12.84
C VAL A 747 4.32 -0.01 11.59
N ALA A 748 3.35 -0.92 11.54
CA ALA A 748 2.36 -0.99 10.48
C ALA A 748 1.03 -1.48 11.05
N PRO A 749 0.27 -0.60 11.71
CA PRO A 749 -0.85 -0.97 12.57
C PRO A 749 -1.91 -1.84 11.90
N GLU A 750 -2.29 -1.49 10.67
CA GLU A 750 -3.38 -2.14 9.92
C GLU A 750 -3.11 -3.62 9.60
N PHE A 751 -1.85 -4.08 9.60
CA PHE A 751 -1.52 -5.50 9.42
C PHE A 751 -2.04 -6.39 10.56
N GLN A 752 -2.44 -5.82 11.70
CA GLN A 752 -3.08 -6.59 12.76
C GLN A 752 -4.44 -7.17 12.32
N ILE A 753 -5.15 -6.48 11.43
CA ILE A 753 -6.42 -6.95 10.86
C ILE A 753 -6.27 -7.44 9.42
N VAL A 754 -5.25 -7.00 8.67
CA VAL A 754 -4.89 -7.58 7.36
C VAL A 754 -4.00 -8.80 7.58
N ASN A 755 -4.65 -9.92 7.88
CA ASN A 755 -4.04 -11.23 8.10
C ASN A 755 -4.35 -12.22 6.96
N ALA A 756 -3.82 -13.43 7.05
CA ALA A 756 -3.98 -14.48 6.05
C ALA A 756 -5.45 -14.77 5.65
N SER A 757 -6.42 -14.62 6.57
CA SER A 757 -7.84 -14.79 6.24
C SER A 757 -8.37 -13.60 5.45
N THR A 758 -8.20 -12.38 5.99
CA THR A 758 -8.73 -11.16 5.38
C THR A 758 -8.07 -10.81 4.05
N ALA A 759 -6.82 -11.25 3.83
CA ALA A 759 -6.13 -11.11 2.56
C ALA A 759 -6.83 -11.92 1.46
N VAL A 760 -7.37 -13.10 1.79
CA VAL A 760 -8.13 -13.95 0.86
C VAL A 760 -9.57 -13.47 0.73
N THR A 761 -10.27 -13.23 1.84
CA THR A 761 -11.69 -12.83 1.79
C THR A 761 -11.87 -11.44 1.18
N GLY A 762 -10.93 -10.52 1.41
CA GLY A 762 -10.95 -9.20 0.79
C GLY A 762 -10.73 -9.24 -0.72
N ALA A 763 -9.79 -10.06 -1.20
CA ALA A 763 -9.61 -10.27 -2.64
C ALA A 763 -10.86 -10.91 -3.27
N ASN A 764 -11.44 -11.93 -2.63
CA ASN A 764 -12.68 -12.55 -3.10
C ASN A 764 -13.85 -11.57 -3.14
N TYR A 765 -13.94 -10.67 -2.16
CA TYR A 765 -14.91 -9.58 -2.15
C TYR A 765 -14.72 -8.71 -3.40
N PHE A 766 -13.52 -8.16 -3.63
CA PHE A 766 -13.28 -7.31 -4.81
C PHE A 766 -13.62 -8.04 -6.11
N TRP A 767 -13.19 -9.29 -6.27
CA TRP A 767 -13.54 -10.07 -7.46
C TRP A 767 -15.05 -10.14 -7.67
N GLY A 768 -15.82 -10.50 -6.64
CA GLY A 768 -17.28 -10.65 -6.72
C GLY A 768 -18.05 -9.36 -6.99
N HIS A 769 -17.55 -8.23 -6.48
CA HIS A 769 -18.32 -6.99 -6.41
C HIS A 769 -17.96 -5.94 -7.47
N ILE A 770 -16.87 -6.09 -8.25
CA ILE A 770 -16.54 -5.15 -9.34
C ILE A 770 -17.62 -5.11 -10.44
N LEU A 771 -18.24 -6.24 -10.77
CA LEU A 771 -19.37 -6.31 -11.73
C LEU A 771 -20.71 -6.63 -11.04
N GLY A 772 -20.75 -6.49 -9.71
CA GLY A 772 -21.90 -6.86 -8.89
C GLY A 772 -22.27 -5.75 -7.90
N ASP A 773 -23.14 -6.10 -6.97
CA ASP A 773 -23.64 -5.23 -5.91
C ASP A 773 -22.58 -5.07 -4.82
N LEU A 774 -22.19 -3.88 -4.38
CA LEU A 774 -21.21 -3.67 -3.30
C LEU A 774 -21.68 -4.22 -1.94
N GLN A 775 -22.97 -4.51 -1.77
CA GLN A 775 -23.43 -5.18 -0.56
C GLN A 775 -22.83 -6.58 -0.42
N TYR A 776 -22.44 -6.96 0.80
CA TYR A 776 -22.02 -8.34 1.08
C TYR A 776 -23.19 -9.34 0.94
N TRP A 777 -24.38 -8.97 1.42
CA TRP A 777 -25.63 -9.69 1.17
C TRP A 777 -26.52 -8.84 0.26
N GLY A 778 -27.15 -9.44 -0.75
CA GLY A 778 -27.99 -8.70 -1.69
C GLY A 778 -29.01 -7.78 -1.01
N ALA A 779 -29.27 -6.62 -1.60
CA ALA A 779 -30.03 -5.52 -0.97
C ALA A 779 -31.52 -5.81 -0.66
N GLY A 780 -32.02 -7.01 -0.96
CA GLY A 780 -33.45 -7.39 -0.85
C GLY A 780 -34.39 -6.68 -1.83
N ASN A 781 -33.98 -5.52 -2.37
CA ASN A 781 -34.69 -4.70 -3.35
C ASN A 781 -33.69 -4.04 -4.31
N ALA A 782 -33.90 -4.24 -5.62
CA ALA A 782 -33.02 -3.72 -6.67
C ALA A 782 -32.87 -2.19 -6.67
N THR A 783 -33.85 -1.46 -6.11
CA THR A 783 -33.80 0.01 -5.96
C THR A 783 -32.63 0.48 -5.09
N TYR A 784 -32.14 -0.39 -4.21
CA TYR A 784 -31.07 -0.11 -3.26
C TYR A 784 -29.77 -0.85 -3.55
N SER A 785 -29.73 -1.63 -4.64
CA SER A 785 -28.50 -2.30 -5.10
C SER A 785 -27.47 -1.23 -5.44
N VAL A 786 -26.32 -1.23 -4.76
CA VAL A 786 -25.25 -0.25 -5.01
C VAL A 786 -24.26 -0.90 -5.95
N GLN A 787 -24.04 -0.33 -7.13
CA GLN A 787 -23.14 -0.88 -8.15
C GLN A 787 -22.16 0.19 -8.61
N LEU A 788 -21.00 -0.22 -9.10
CA LEU A 788 -20.07 0.68 -9.79
C LEU A 788 -20.73 1.20 -11.07
N ASP A 789 -20.60 2.49 -11.37
CA ASP A 789 -20.93 3.01 -12.69
C ASP A 789 -19.76 2.72 -13.65
N LEU A 790 -20.06 2.05 -14.77
CA LEU A 790 -19.06 1.64 -15.75
C LEU A 790 -19.19 2.44 -17.05
N ALA A 791 -20.10 3.41 -17.11
CA ALA A 791 -20.40 4.18 -18.30
C ALA A 791 -19.22 5.06 -18.74
N THR A 792 -18.40 5.52 -17.78
CA THR A 792 -17.22 6.35 -18.04
C THR A 792 -16.03 5.49 -18.51
N GLU A 793 -15.84 4.30 -17.94
CA GLU A 793 -14.61 3.53 -18.14
C GLU A 793 -14.67 2.51 -19.28
N LEU A 794 -15.81 1.89 -19.54
CA LEU A 794 -15.92 0.93 -20.66
C LEU A 794 -15.64 1.55 -22.04
N PRO A 795 -15.99 2.82 -22.32
CA PRO A 795 -15.62 3.51 -23.55
C PRO A 795 -14.11 3.53 -23.87
N PHE A 796 -13.23 3.43 -22.88
CA PHE A 796 -11.77 3.39 -23.12
C PHE A 796 -11.32 2.12 -23.87
N ILE A 797 -12.06 1.02 -23.73
CA ILE A 797 -11.69 -0.28 -24.32
C ILE A 797 -12.69 -0.78 -25.36
N THR A 798 -13.88 -0.19 -25.43
CA THR A 798 -15.00 -0.62 -26.30
C THR A 798 -15.74 0.59 -26.84
N PRO A 799 -16.23 0.60 -28.10
CA PRO A 799 -17.05 1.69 -28.60
C PRO A 799 -18.23 2.02 -27.67
N ALA A 800 -18.43 3.31 -27.39
CA ALA A 800 -19.40 3.79 -26.40
C ALA A 800 -20.85 3.30 -26.66
N ASP A 801 -21.24 3.16 -27.92
CA ASP A 801 -22.55 2.66 -28.34
C ASP A 801 -22.73 1.13 -28.16
N GLN A 802 -21.67 0.42 -27.75
CA GLN A 802 -21.66 -1.03 -27.61
C GLN A 802 -21.43 -1.52 -26.18
N ILE A 803 -21.20 -0.66 -25.19
CA ILE A 803 -20.87 -1.05 -23.80
C ILE A 803 -21.94 -1.94 -23.14
N ALA A 804 -23.20 -1.80 -23.57
CA ALA A 804 -24.34 -2.60 -23.10
C ALA A 804 -24.47 -3.98 -23.77
N GLN A 805 -23.75 -4.23 -24.86
CA GLN A 805 -23.83 -5.49 -25.60
C GLN A 805 -23.09 -6.61 -24.87
N ASN A 806 -23.59 -7.83 -24.95
CA ASN A 806 -22.90 -8.99 -24.37
C ASN A 806 -21.67 -9.39 -25.18
N VAL A 807 -21.66 -9.10 -26.48
CA VAL A 807 -20.54 -9.36 -27.38
C VAL A 807 -20.39 -8.16 -28.32
N PRO A 808 -19.73 -7.08 -27.87
CA PRO A 808 -19.44 -5.92 -28.72
C PRO A 808 -18.72 -6.36 -30.00
N ALA A 809 -19.13 -5.79 -31.13
CA ALA A 809 -18.61 -6.10 -32.46
C ALA A 809 -17.55 -5.07 -32.89
N GLY A 810 -16.36 -5.55 -33.25
CA GLY A 810 -15.26 -4.70 -33.72
C GLY A 810 -13.93 -5.04 -33.04
N PRO A 811 -12.82 -4.40 -33.45
CA PRO A 811 -11.55 -4.55 -32.75
C PRO A 811 -11.66 -3.88 -31.37
N ALA A 812 -11.10 -4.54 -30.35
CA ALA A 812 -10.94 -3.88 -29.05
C ALA A 812 -10.01 -2.66 -29.19
N LEU A 813 -10.30 -1.61 -28.42
CA LEU A 813 -9.40 -0.46 -28.31
C LEU A 813 -8.17 -0.81 -27.46
N ASP A 814 -7.14 0.03 -27.53
CA ASP A 814 -5.94 -0.11 -26.71
C ASP A 814 -6.32 0.09 -25.23
N PRO A 815 -5.96 -0.82 -24.31
CA PRO A 815 -6.26 -0.66 -22.88
C PRO A 815 -5.44 0.44 -22.17
N ASP A 816 -4.41 1.00 -22.78
CA ASP A 816 -3.54 1.99 -22.12
C ASP A 816 -4.29 3.19 -21.51
N PRO A 817 -5.25 3.86 -22.19
CA PRO A 817 -6.03 4.94 -21.59
C PRO A 817 -6.81 4.49 -20.36
N LEU A 818 -7.45 3.32 -20.40
CA LEU A 818 -8.14 2.75 -19.24
C LEU A 818 -7.15 2.54 -18.08
N LEU A 819 -5.98 1.96 -18.35
CA LEU A 819 -5.01 1.68 -17.30
C LEU A 819 -4.46 2.97 -16.67
N ARG A 820 -4.22 4.04 -17.44
CA ARG A 820 -3.85 5.36 -16.91
C ARG A 820 -4.96 5.97 -16.03
N ARG A 821 -6.22 5.89 -16.51
CA ARG A 821 -7.40 6.33 -15.76
C ARG A 821 -7.53 5.59 -14.42
N LEU A 822 -7.31 4.26 -14.42
CA LEU A 822 -7.36 3.42 -13.23
C LEU A 822 -6.18 3.69 -12.28
N ASP A 823 -4.99 3.90 -12.81
CA ASP A 823 -3.80 4.27 -12.04
C ASP A 823 -4.04 5.57 -11.27
N LEU A 824 -4.54 6.61 -11.94
CA LEU A 824 -4.81 7.89 -11.32
C LEU A 824 -5.77 7.79 -10.13
N VAL A 825 -6.91 7.11 -10.27
CA VAL A 825 -7.94 7.14 -9.22
C VAL A 825 -7.79 6.08 -8.14
N LEU A 826 -7.18 4.93 -8.44
CA LEU A 826 -7.01 3.89 -7.44
C LEU A 826 -5.69 4.06 -6.66
N THR A 827 -4.62 4.49 -7.34
CA THR A 827 -3.26 4.52 -6.78
C THR A 827 -2.69 5.94 -6.66
N GLY A 828 -3.31 6.94 -7.29
CA GLY A 828 -2.74 8.29 -7.37
C GLY A 828 -1.63 8.40 -8.42
N GLY A 829 -1.63 7.51 -9.43
CA GLY A 829 -0.61 7.48 -10.48
C GLY A 829 0.69 6.77 -10.06
N SER A 830 0.61 5.81 -9.13
CA SER A 830 1.75 5.18 -8.49
C SER A 830 2.24 3.90 -9.17
N LEU A 831 1.56 3.38 -10.19
CA LEU A 831 1.97 2.14 -10.86
C LEU A 831 3.32 2.30 -11.56
N SER A 832 4.22 1.34 -11.34
CA SER A 832 5.48 1.30 -12.08
C SER A 832 5.27 0.87 -13.54
N PRO A 833 6.20 1.19 -14.46
CA PRO A 833 6.12 0.75 -15.86
C PRO A 833 6.01 -0.78 -16.01
N ALA A 834 6.70 -1.53 -15.15
CA ALA A 834 6.62 -2.99 -15.13
C ALA A 834 5.22 -3.49 -14.71
N GLN A 835 4.59 -2.87 -13.72
CA GLN A 835 3.23 -3.22 -13.30
C GLN A 835 2.20 -2.86 -14.36
N PHE A 836 2.36 -1.70 -15.00
CA PHE A 836 1.53 -1.28 -16.12
C PHE A 836 1.61 -2.31 -17.25
N GLN A 837 2.81 -2.75 -17.61
CA GLN A 837 3.02 -3.83 -18.59
C GLN A 837 2.30 -5.12 -18.17
N ILE A 838 2.46 -5.57 -16.93
CA ILE A 838 1.82 -6.80 -16.43
C ILE A 838 0.29 -6.71 -16.53
N LEU A 839 -0.30 -5.59 -16.12
CA LEU A 839 -1.74 -5.33 -16.21
C LEU A 839 -2.20 -5.39 -17.67
N ARG A 840 -1.52 -4.64 -18.55
CA ARG A 840 -1.80 -4.58 -19.98
C ARG A 840 -1.77 -5.95 -20.64
N GLU A 841 -0.69 -6.71 -20.43
CA GLU A 841 -0.55 -8.03 -21.01
C GLU A 841 -1.59 -9.01 -20.48
N THR A 842 -2.00 -8.86 -19.21
CA THR A 842 -2.97 -9.74 -18.58
C THR A 842 -4.38 -9.51 -19.12
N VAL A 843 -4.82 -8.24 -19.26
CA VAL A 843 -6.14 -7.93 -19.82
C VAL A 843 -6.24 -8.33 -21.29
N LEU A 844 -5.17 -8.18 -22.07
CA LEU A 844 -5.15 -8.55 -23.49
C LEU A 844 -5.31 -10.05 -23.75
N ARG A 845 -5.13 -10.91 -22.74
CA ARG A 845 -5.39 -12.36 -22.86
C ARG A 845 -6.88 -12.67 -23.04
N ILE A 846 -7.75 -11.77 -22.61
CA ILE A 846 -9.18 -11.86 -22.88
C ILE A 846 -9.39 -11.37 -24.32
N ASN A 847 -9.54 -12.31 -25.24
CA ASN A 847 -9.65 -12.03 -26.68
C ASN A 847 -11.10 -11.70 -27.09
N PRO A 848 -11.35 -10.62 -27.82
CA PRO A 848 -12.61 -10.44 -28.54
C PRO A 848 -12.76 -11.51 -29.65
N PRO A 849 -13.99 -11.91 -30.02
CA PRO A 849 -15.28 -11.51 -29.45
C PRO A 849 -15.82 -12.56 -28.45
N THR A 850 -15.12 -12.83 -27.34
CA THR A 850 -15.69 -13.70 -26.29
C THR A 850 -16.85 -13.00 -25.55
N TRP A 851 -17.70 -13.79 -24.89
CA TRP A 851 -18.81 -13.26 -24.09
C TRP A 851 -18.30 -12.32 -23.01
N LEU A 852 -18.83 -11.08 -22.99
CA LEU A 852 -18.49 -10.00 -22.05
C LEU A 852 -17.01 -9.63 -22.00
N TRP A 853 -16.26 -9.85 -23.08
CA TRP A 853 -14.80 -9.63 -23.12
C TRP A 853 -14.38 -8.27 -22.55
N HIS A 854 -15.13 -7.20 -22.83
CA HIS A 854 -14.83 -5.85 -22.37
C HIS A 854 -15.03 -5.67 -20.87
N ARG A 855 -16.13 -6.21 -20.32
CA ARG A 855 -16.38 -6.19 -18.87
C ARG A 855 -15.40 -7.05 -18.11
N GLU A 856 -15.01 -8.20 -18.66
CA GLU A 856 -14.00 -9.06 -18.04
C GLU A 856 -12.59 -8.44 -18.10
N ARG A 857 -12.23 -7.72 -19.18
CA ARG A 857 -11.01 -6.91 -19.22
C ARG A 857 -11.00 -5.83 -18.15
N PHE A 858 -12.09 -5.07 -18.04
CA PHE A 858 -12.26 -4.05 -17.00
C PHE A 858 -12.15 -4.68 -15.60
N ARG A 859 -12.93 -5.73 -15.34
CA ARG A 859 -12.93 -6.44 -14.05
C ARG A 859 -11.53 -6.92 -13.67
N LEU A 860 -10.82 -7.53 -14.62
CA LEU A 860 -9.48 -8.04 -14.37
C LEU A 860 -8.48 -6.91 -14.11
N ALA A 861 -8.55 -5.79 -14.84
CA ALA A 861 -7.71 -4.62 -14.60
C ALA A 861 -7.92 -4.09 -13.18
N VAL A 862 -9.17 -3.79 -12.80
CA VAL A 862 -9.52 -3.26 -11.48
C VAL A 862 -9.12 -4.25 -10.39
N TYR A 863 -9.44 -5.54 -10.55
CA TYR A 863 -9.14 -6.58 -9.57
C TYR A 863 -7.64 -6.69 -9.27
N LEU A 864 -6.80 -6.69 -10.30
CA LEU A 864 -5.35 -6.76 -10.15
C LEU A 864 -4.81 -5.52 -9.44
N ILE A 865 -5.33 -4.33 -9.76
CA ILE A 865 -4.94 -3.09 -9.08
C ILE A 865 -5.38 -3.12 -7.62
N VAL A 866 -6.66 -3.39 -7.31
CA VAL A 866 -7.13 -3.33 -5.90
C VAL A 866 -6.59 -4.44 -5.01
N SER A 867 -6.01 -5.49 -5.61
CA SER A 867 -5.30 -6.56 -4.91
C SER A 867 -3.78 -6.33 -4.83
N SER A 868 -3.27 -5.26 -5.43
CA SER A 868 -1.84 -4.94 -5.47
C SER A 868 -1.35 -4.21 -4.21
N PRO A 869 -0.04 -4.26 -3.93
CA PRO A 869 0.60 -3.38 -2.95
C PRO A 869 0.40 -1.88 -3.25
N GLU A 870 0.36 -1.47 -4.53
CA GLU A 870 0.29 -0.07 -4.96
C GLU A 870 -1.05 0.56 -4.57
N PHE A 871 -2.13 -0.22 -4.66
CA PHE A 871 -3.43 0.21 -4.12
C PHE A 871 -3.50 0.04 -2.60
N SER A 872 -2.90 -1.02 -2.06
CA SER A 872 -3.02 -1.33 -0.65
C SER A 872 -2.20 -0.38 0.23
N VAL A 873 -1.09 0.17 -0.25
CA VAL A 873 -0.21 1.08 0.49
C VAL A 873 -0.43 2.50 0.01
N LEU A 874 -0.93 3.34 0.92
CA LEU A 874 -1.04 4.78 0.72
C LEU A 874 0.33 5.43 0.91
N ARG A 875 0.83 6.14 -0.10
CA ARG A 875 2.08 6.91 -0.04
C ARG A 875 1.82 8.38 -0.27
#